data_AF-E3PWP6-F1
#
_entry.id   AF-E3PWP6-F1
#
_cell.length_a   1.000
_cell.length_b   1.000
_cell.length_c   1.000
_cell.angle_alpha   90.00
_cell.angle_beta   90.00
_cell.angle_gamma   90.00
#
_symmetry.space_group_name_H-M   'P 1'
#
loop_
_entity.id
_entity.type
_entity.pdbx_description
1 polymer ?
#
loop_
_entity_poly.entity_id
_entity_poly.type
_entity_poly.pdbx_seq_one_letter_code
_entity_poly.pdbx_strand_id
1 'polypeptide(L)'
;MKATETKVEDFLSANKTQFVIPVYQRNYDWSTSECKQLLDDILEVGSNKDMNTHFIGSIVYIHDDVYTSSKVKELTIIDGQQRLTTLTLIYLTIFNLAKMLNDEELANEMNETYLINKYASEDEKLKLKPTENNDKAIQFLMRDIENEDFKEFSKIIDNYNYFKGRILEENYEYVLEGLSKLMFVEISLDREKDDPQRIFESLNSTGLELSQADLIRNYILMGLSRADQAKIYNKYWEIIEKYAKDESTNVSKVSEYIRDYLTLENKKIPNKNKVYNEFKLKYPTNTMEDLEAVLIKIRNWVYHYNKLLNPQNEQDKDIRIQLEYINRLEINVAFPFLLKVYDDYVTKIIDKATFIDILEFIQSYTWRRFIVGLPTNALNKIFMGLYDKVNQSNYLESVQLTLVSKSGIQRFPKDLEVVEALKVKDVYGIKSKNRVYLLERLENHNNKERVQIENNTDITIEHIFPQNPDVKWKQELANDEFVYIKENLTNTISNLTLSGNNGKLGNKIFKEKRDMKDAGYKESRLWLNKDLANYDKWGKTEIEKRFERLSKRFLEIWKFPEIKNYVEDTNGEINIFDAEEPKHKKLEYAIFFNQKLNITQVSKLYFEVIRQLFDLQPETFFTTDLAERISLTKKPGEKGIRRPIALNEIYFMEGNIDNIGKFERIKHALTLYGFEDELIIKYLEENK
;
A
#
# COMPACT_ATOMS: atom_id res chain seq x y z
N MET A 1 1.66 39.91 1.08
CA MET A 1 1.10 39.30 2.31
C MET A 1 0.83 40.38 3.38
N LYS A 2 -0.41 40.47 3.89
CA LYS A 2 -0.75 41.25 5.10
C LYS A 2 -1.33 40.31 6.16
N ALA A 3 -0.88 40.42 7.40
CA ALA A 3 -1.37 39.64 8.53
C ALA A 3 -1.96 40.55 9.60
N THR A 4 -3.19 40.27 10.02
CA THR A 4 -3.95 41.08 11.00
C THR A 4 -4.69 40.18 11.97
N GLU A 5 -4.70 40.53 13.26
CA GLU A 5 -5.55 39.85 14.25
C GLU A 5 -6.99 40.33 14.09
N THR A 6 -7.94 39.42 14.06
CA THR A 6 -9.36 39.73 13.85
C THR A 6 -10.24 38.77 14.63
N LYS A 7 -11.37 39.27 15.15
CA LYS A 7 -12.38 38.42 15.80
C LYS A 7 -13.10 37.56 14.77
N VAL A 8 -13.46 36.34 15.18
CA VAL A 8 -14.20 35.41 14.31
C VAL A 8 -15.50 36.02 13.82
N GLU A 9 -16.24 36.69 14.71
CA GLU A 9 -17.52 37.32 14.36
C GLU A 9 -17.34 38.45 13.34
N ASP A 10 -16.36 39.34 13.53
CA ASP A 10 -16.13 40.47 12.61
C ASP A 10 -15.81 39.99 11.19
N PHE A 11 -15.02 38.92 11.08
CA PHE A 11 -14.70 38.34 9.79
C PHE A 11 -15.89 37.63 9.18
N LEU A 12 -16.54 36.71 9.91
CA LEU A 12 -17.67 35.94 9.38
C LEU A 12 -18.89 36.81 9.10
N SER A 13 -19.08 37.92 9.82
CA SER A 13 -20.16 38.90 9.61
C SER A 13 -19.90 39.88 8.46
N ALA A 14 -18.70 39.87 7.86
CA ALA A 14 -18.32 40.78 6.78
C ALA A 14 -19.41 40.88 5.70
N ASN A 15 -19.90 42.10 5.48
CA ASN A 15 -21.00 42.37 4.57
C ASN A 15 -20.64 42.00 3.13
N LYS A 16 -21.62 41.45 2.39
CA LYS A 16 -21.47 41.10 0.97
C LYS A 16 -20.18 40.32 0.71
N THR A 17 -19.87 39.35 1.57
CA THR A 17 -18.66 38.54 1.47
C THR A 17 -19.03 37.07 1.44
N GLN A 18 -18.38 36.31 0.57
CA GLN A 18 -18.51 34.85 0.48
C GLN A 18 -17.13 34.22 0.62
N PHE A 19 -17.00 33.26 1.52
CA PHE A 19 -15.80 32.44 1.73
C PHE A 19 -15.91 31.20 0.85
N VAL A 20 -15.05 31.09 -0.15
CA VAL A 20 -15.07 29.99 -1.12
C VAL A 20 -13.97 29.00 -0.78
N ILE A 21 -14.34 27.75 -0.47
CA ILE A 21 -13.40 26.65 -0.37
C ILE A 21 -13.18 26.10 -1.79
N PRO A 22 -11.99 26.28 -2.39
CA PRO A 22 -11.74 25.88 -3.76
C PRO A 22 -11.66 24.36 -3.90
N VAL A 23 -11.91 23.85 -5.11
CA VAL A 23 -12.00 22.41 -5.42
C VAL A 23 -10.73 21.60 -5.13
N TYR A 24 -9.58 22.27 -5.00
CA TYR A 24 -8.31 21.61 -4.66
C TYR A 24 -8.10 21.42 -3.15
N GLN A 25 -8.92 22.04 -2.31
CA GLN A 25 -8.88 21.78 -0.87
C GLN A 25 -9.51 20.42 -0.55
N ARG A 26 -9.00 19.78 0.51
CA ARG A 26 -9.59 18.51 0.96
C ARG A 26 -10.99 18.74 1.54
N ASN A 27 -11.84 17.72 1.46
CA ASN A 27 -13.14 17.72 2.13
C ASN A 27 -12.99 17.88 3.66
N TYR A 28 -14.14 18.05 4.34
CA TYR A 28 -14.15 18.22 5.77
C TYR A 28 -13.72 16.92 6.46
N ASP A 29 -12.69 16.98 7.30
CA ASP A 29 -11.95 15.82 7.78
C ASP A 29 -11.79 15.80 9.30
N TRP A 30 -12.15 16.89 9.99
CA TRP A 30 -12.15 16.95 11.45
C TRP A 30 -13.02 15.85 12.05
N SER A 31 -12.43 15.16 13.01
CA SER A 31 -13.07 14.14 13.84
C SER A 31 -13.94 14.77 14.93
N THR A 32 -14.84 13.97 15.50
CA THR A 32 -15.64 14.41 16.65
C THR A 32 -14.78 14.80 17.85
N SER A 33 -13.56 14.25 18.00
CA SER A 33 -12.64 14.67 19.07
C SER A 33 -12.11 16.08 18.88
N GLU A 34 -11.81 16.50 17.66
CA GLU A 34 -11.37 17.87 17.36
C GLU A 34 -12.52 18.86 17.52
N CYS A 35 -13.72 18.47 17.09
CA CYS A 35 -14.95 19.26 17.30
C CYS A 35 -15.28 19.41 18.79
N LYS A 36 -15.12 18.33 19.56
CA LYS A 36 -15.27 18.35 21.01
C LYS A 36 -14.30 19.33 21.65
N GLN A 37 -13.02 19.25 21.28
CA GLN A 37 -12.00 20.14 21.83
C GLN A 37 -12.36 21.61 21.56
N LEU A 38 -12.68 21.96 20.31
CA LEU A 38 -13.08 23.33 19.98
C LEU A 38 -14.31 23.79 20.77
N LEU A 39 -15.33 22.94 20.93
CA LEU A 39 -16.53 23.29 21.69
C LEU A 39 -16.26 23.45 23.18
N ASP A 40 -15.45 22.55 23.77
CA ASP A 40 -15.05 22.62 25.17
C ASP A 40 -14.28 23.93 25.42
N ASP A 41 -13.38 24.33 24.51
CA ASP A 41 -12.64 25.60 24.58
C ASP A 41 -13.59 26.81 24.49
N ILE A 42 -14.58 26.78 23.57
CA ILE A 42 -15.60 27.84 23.44
C ILE A 42 -16.42 27.98 24.72
N LEU A 43 -16.88 26.87 25.30
CA LEU A 43 -17.66 26.86 26.53
C LEU A 43 -16.86 27.37 27.73
N GLU A 44 -15.58 27.00 27.83
CA GLU A 44 -14.69 27.48 28.89
C GLU A 44 -14.52 29.01 28.83
N VAL A 45 -14.28 29.54 27.64
CA VAL A 45 -14.08 30.98 27.42
C VAL A 45 -15.38 31.78 27.59
N GLY A 46 -16.52 31.20 27.20
CA GLY A 46 -17.84 31.82 27.38
C GLY A 46 -18.30 31.85 28.84
N SER A 47 -18.00 30.80 29.61
CA SER A 47 -18.37 30.73 31.04
C SER A 47 -17.42 31.54 31.94
N ASN A 48 -16.19 31.80 31.50
CA ASN A 48 -15.20 32.56 32.26
C ASN A 48 -15.18 34.06 31.89
N LYS A 49 -15.55 34.91 32.86
CA LYS A 49 -15.55 36.38 32.69
C LYS A 49 -14.15 37.01 32.65
N ASP A 50 -13.13 36.32 33.14
CA ASP A 50 -11.76 36.83 33.16
C ASP A 50 -10.99 36.53 31.85
N MET A 51 -11.53 35.64 31.01
CA MET A 51 -11.00 35.36 29.68
C MET A 51 -11.67 36.25 28.63
N ASN A 52 -10.88 37.17 28.05
CA ASN A 52 -11.38 38.15 27.08
C ASN A 52 -11.12 37.77 25.62
N THR A 53 -10.20 36.84 25.36
CA THR A 53 -9.83 36.42 23.99
C THR A 53 -9.32 35.00 23.98
N HIS A 54 -9.68 34.21 22.96
CA HIS A 54 -9.15 32.88 22.73
C HIS A 54 -8.68 32.71 21.28
N PHE A 55 -7.42 32.32 21.09
CA PHE A 55 -6.82 32.21 19.78
C PHE A 55 -7.02 30.82 19.18
N ILE A 56 -7.66 30.74 18.01
CA ILE A 56 -7.99 29.46 17.36
C ILE A 56 -7.11 29.12 16.15
N GLY A 57 -6.16 29.99 15.79
CA GLY A 57 -5.21 29.77 14.68
C GLY A 57 -5.20 30.89 13.65
N SER A 58 -4.84 30.56 12.41
CA SER A 58 -4.84 31.49 11.28
C SER A 58 -5.82 31.08 10.18
N ILE A 59 -6.26 32.05 9.41
CA ILE A 59 -7.02 31.85 8.17
C ILE A 59 -6.26 32.54 7.06
N VAL A 60 -5.98 31.81 5.98
CA VAL A 60 -5.27 32.34 4.82
C VAL A 60 -6.20 32.34 3.63
N TYR A 61 -6.34 33.47 2.96
CA TYR A 61 -7.22 33.60 1.81
C TYR A 61 -6.64 34.52 0.74
N ILE A 62 -7.18 34.38 -0.47
CA ILE A 62 -6.89 35.21 -1.62
C ILE A 62 -8.12 36.04 -1.97
N HIS A 63 -7.89 37.31 -2.30
CA HIS A 63 -8.88 38.13 -2.99
C HIS A 63 -8.87 37.78 -4.48
N ASP A 64 -9.96 37.21 -4.98
CA ASP A 64 -10.14 37.11 -6.42
C ASP A 64 -10.59 38.48 -6.93
N ASP A 65 -9.63 39.38 -7.21
CA ASP A 65 -9.84 40.71 -7.82
C ASP A 65 -10.31 40.64 -9.29
N VAL A 66 -11.05 39.59 -9.65
CA VAL A 66 -11.77 39.61 -10.92
C VAL A 66 -12.90 40.61 -10.70
N TYR A 67 -12.83 41.75 -11.39
CA TYR A 67 -13.92 42.71 -11.61
C TYR A 67 -15.10 42.00 -12.29
N THR A 68 -15.71 41.05 -11.59
CA THR A 68 -16.97 40.42 -11.97
C THR A 68 -18.07 41.36 -11.50
N SER A 69 -19.14 41.42 -12.27
CA SER A 69 -20.36 42.18 -11.99
C SER A 69 -21.11 41.69 -10.73
N SER A 70 -20.48 40.86 -9.90
CA SER A 70 -21.01 40.31 -8.67
C SER A 70 -21.14 41.41 -7.61
N LYS A 71 -22.23 41.34 -6.84
CA LYS A 71 -22.46 42.24 -5.70
C LYS A 71 -21.72 41.77 -4.44
N VAL A 72 -21.10 40.59 -4.47
CA VAL A 72 -20.50 39.89 -3.34
C VAL A 72 -19.00 39.71 -3.57
N LYS A 73 -18.18 40.08 -2.59
CA LYS A 73 -16.73 39.86 -2.59
C LYS A 73 -16.45 38.39 -2.25
N GLU A 74 -15.75 37.69 -3.13
CA GLU A 74 -15.34 36.31 -2.87
C GLU A 74 -13.93 36.24 -2.28
N LEU A 75 -13.79 35.48 -1.19
CA LEU A 75 -12.54 35.20 -0.51
C LEU A 75 -12.22 33.71 -0.67
N THR A 76 -11.24 33.38 -1.50
CA THR A 76 -10.85 32.00 -1.74
C THR A 76 -9.95 31.52 -0.61
N ILE A 77 -10.43 30.56 0.19
CA ILE A 77 -9.73 30.03 1.37
C ILE A 77 -8.58 29.10 0.94
N ILE A 78 -7.38 29.40 1.41
CA ILE A 78 -6.15 28.62 1.18
C ILE A 78 -5.80 27.77 2.41
N ASP A 79 -6.05 28.28 3.61
CA ASP A 79 -5.89 27.54 4.87
C ASP A 79 -6.92 28.00 5.91
N GLY A 80 -7.24 27.14 6.87
CA GLY A 80 -8.27 27.38 7.89
C GLY A 80 -9.66 26.85 7.53
N GLN A 81 -9.80 26.15 6.40
CA GLN A 81 -11.08 25.64 5.91
C GLN A 81 -11.82 24.70 6.89
N GLN A 82 -11.11 23.86 7.66
CA GLN A 82 -11.71 22.93 8.62
C GLN A 82 -12.32 23.68 9.82
N ARG A 83 -11.62 24.73 10.29
CA ARG A 83 -12.09 25.60 11.38
C ARG A 83 -13.32 26.38 10.93
N LEU A 84 -13.25 27.02 9.77
CA LEU A 84 -14.38 27.77 9.20
C LEU A 84 -15.62 26.89 9.04
N THR A 85 -15.46 25.70 8.47
CA THR A 85 -16.58 24.75 8.32
C THR A 85 -17.16 24.37 9.67
N THR A 86 -16.33 24.09 10.69
CA THR A 86 -16.80 23.72 12.03
C THR A 86 -17.54 24.86 12.72
N LEU A 87 -17.04 26.09 12.62
CA LEU A 87 -17.72 27.28 13.13
C LEU A 87 -19.08 27.48 12.46
N THR A 88 -19.15 27.31 11.13
CA THR A 88 -20.43 27.34 10.40
C THR A 88 -21.41 26.28 10.92
N LEU A 89 -20.95 25.07 11.27
CA LEU A 89 -21.81 24.04 11.86
C LEU A 89 -22.31 24.40 13.27
N ILE A 90 -21.50 25.09 14.07
CA ILE A 90 -21.92 25.60 15.38
C ILE A 90 -23.02 26.66 15.21
N TYR A 91 -22.81 27.66 14.33
CA TYR A 91 -23.83 28.68 14.03
C TYR A 91 -25.12 28.04 13.47
N LEU A 92 -25.01 27.02 12.62
CA LEU A 92 -26.16 26.29 12.09
C LEU A 92 -26.92 25.53 13.19
N THR A 93 -26.20 24.99 14.17
CA THR A 93 -26.81 24.33 15.34
C THR A 93 -27.57 25.33 16.20
N ILE A 94 -26.99 26.49 16.47
CA ILE A 94 -27.64 27.58 17.24
C ILE A 94 -28.87 28.10 16.49
N PHE A 95 -28.78 28.28 15.18
CA PHE A 95 -29.90 28.67 14.33
C PHE A 95 -31.10 27.70 14.45
N ASN A 96 -30.85 26.41 14.35
CA ASN A 96 -31.90 25.40 14.47
C ASN A 96 -32.45 25.31 15.92
N LEU A 97 -31.60 25.49 16.94
CA LEU A 97 -32.04 25.61 18.32
C LEU A 97 -32.95 26.83 18.53
N ALA A 98 -32.57 28.00 18.01
CA ALA A 98 -33.36 29.23 18.12
C ALA A 98 -34.76 29.08 17.50
N LYS A 99 -34.86 28.40 16.34
CA LYS A 99 -36.15 28.02 15.74
C LYS A 99 -36.99 27.14 16.67
N MET A 100 -36.39 26.13 17.30
CA MET A 100 -37.09 25.26 18.24
C MET A 100 -37.59 26.00 19.47
N LEU A 101 -36.86 27.03 19.92
CA LEU A 101 -37.23 27.90 21.04
C LEU A 101 -38.22 29.02 20.65
N ASN A 102 -38.56 29.15 19.36
CA ASN A 102 -39.34 30.26 18.79
C ASN A 102 -38.71 31.65 19.03
N ASP A 103 -37.38 31.71 19.11
CA ASP A 103 -36.62 32.97 19.14
C ASP A 103 -36.32 33.43 17.70
N GLU A 104 -37.26 34.19 17.12
CA GLU A 104 -37.11 34.70 15.76
C GLU A 104 -35.98 35.73 15.63
N GLU A 105 -35.65 36.47 16.68
CA GLU A 105 -34.59 37.48 16.63
C GLU A 105 -33.22 36.81 16.48
N LEU A 106 -32.93 35.84 17.35
CA LEU A 106 -31.70 35.07 17.31
C LEU A 106 -31.60 34.22 16.04
N ALA A 107 -32.70 33.59 15.61
CA ALA A 107 -32.71 32.81 14.38
C ALA A 107 -32.39 33.67 13.13
N ASN A 108 -32.95 34.88 13.06
CA ASN A 108 -32.68 35.82 11.97
C ASN A 108 -31.23 36.34 12.04
N GLU A 109 -30.72 36.65 13.23
CA GLU A 109 -29.33 37.07 13.41
C GLU A 109 -28.36 36.00 12.91
N MET A 110 -28.51 34.76 13.35
CA MET A 110 -27.62 33.66 12.96
C MET A 110 -27.65 33.40 11.45
N ASN A 111 -28.85 33.40 10.86
CA ASN A 111 -29.04 33.15 9.45
C ASN A 111 -28.47 34.28 8.59
N GLU A 112 -28.90 35.52 8.83
CA GLU A 112 -28.58 36.67 7.97
C GLU A 112 -27.15 37.19 8.16
N THR A 113 -26.53 36.95 9.31
CA THR A 113 -25.18 37.43 9.62
C THR A 113 -24.09 36.43 9.27
N TYR A 114 -24.29 35.15 9.63
CA TYR A 114 -23.23 34.13 9.61
C TYR A 114 -23.43 33.03 8.56
N LEU A 115 -24.68 32.70 8.19
CA LEU A 115 -24.97 31.57 7.29
C LEU A 115 -25.23 31.99 5.85
N ILE A 116 -25.97 33.07 5.61
CA ILE A 116 -26.38 33.50 4.26
C ILE A 116 -26.13 34.98 3.96
N ASN A 117 -25.90 35.29 2.68
CA ASN A 117 -25.97 36.61 2.10
C ASN A 117 -27.38 36.86 1.55
N LYS A 118 -28.28 37.42 2.38
CA LYS A 118 -29.72 37.59 2.09
C LYS A 118 -30.07 38.17 0.71
N TYR A 119 -29.28 39.12 0.22
CA TYR A 119 -29.54 39.83 -1.04
C TYR A 119 -28.72 39.32 -2.24
N ALA A 120 -27.99 38.21 -2.08
CA ALA A 120 -27.21 37.60 -3.14
C ALA A 120 -28.06 36.63 -3.99
N SER A 121 -27.58 36.27 -5.18
CA SER A 121 -28.17 35.20 -5.98
C SER A 121 -28.02 33.83 -5.29
N GLU A 122 -28.84 32.84 -5.66
CA GLU A 122 -28.78 31.49 -5.05
C GLU A 122 -27.36 30.90 -5.06
N ASP A 123 -26.58 31.09 -6.12
CA ASP A 123 -25.19 30.61 -6.24
C ASP A 123 -24.19 31.29 -5.28
N GLU A 124 -24.54 32.47 -4.76
CA GLU A 124 -23.75 33.33 -3.86
C GLU A 124 -24.37 33.46 -2.46
N LYS A 125 -25.47 32.72 -2.23
CA LYS A 125 -26.32 32.89 -1.05
C LYS A 125 -25.69 32.33 0.21
N LEU A 126 -24.94 31.24 0.12
CA LEU A 126 -24.20 30.70 1.27
C LEU A 126 -22.98 31.57 1.57
N LYS A 127 -22.77 31.94 2.85
CA LYS A 127 -21.55 32.65 3.27
C LYS A 127 -20.32 31.79 3.13
N LEU A 128 -20.38 30.52 3.53
CA LEU A 128 -19.32 29.55 3.28
C LEU A 128 -19.76 28.66 2.13
N LYS A 129 -19.07 28.75 0.99
CA LYS A 129 -19.26 27.87 -0.16
C LYS A 129 -18.27 26.70 -0.03
N PRO A 130 -18.73 25.51 0.37
CA PRO A 130 -17.86 24.35 0.57
C PRO A 130 -17.55 23.67 -0.77
N THR A 131 -16.76 22.59 -0.73
CA THR A 131 -16.59 21.66 -1.86
C THR A 131 -17.91 20.96 -2.22
N GLU A 132 -18.08 20.50 -3.46
CA GLU A 132 -19.36 19.91 -3.93
C GLU A 132 -19.91 18.78 -3.04
N ASN A 133 -19.04 17.92 -2.50
CA ASN A 133 -19.45 16.83 -1.61
C ASN A 133 -20.01 17.34 -0.28
N ASN A 134 -19.41 18.40 0.26
CA ASN A 134 -19.82 19.01 1.52
C ASN A 134 -21.05 19.92 1.32
N ASP A 135 -21.20 20.52 0.14
CA ASP A 135 -22.32 21.40 -0.22
C ASP A 135 -23.66 20.69 -0.09
N LYS A 136 -23.75 19.45 -0.58
CA LYS A 136 -24.96 18.61 -0.41
C LYS A 136 -25.34 18.43 1.05
N ALA A 137 -24.37 18.18 1.93
CA ALA A 137 -24.60 17.98 3.35
C ALA A 137 -25.03 19.28 4.04
N ILE A 138 -24.36 20.40 3.76
CA ILE A 138 -24.71 21.71 4.36
C ILE A 138 -26.10 22.16 3.88
N GLN A 139 -26.39 22.06 2.57
CA GLN A 139 -27.72 22.40 2.05
C GLN A 139 -28.83 21.53 2.65
N PHE A 140 -28.57 20.25 2.86
CA PHE A 140 -29.50 19.36 3.56
C PHE A 140 -29.77 19.84 4.99
N LEU A 141 -28.74 20.17 5.75
CA LEU A 141 -28.88 20.68 7.13
C LEU A 141 -29.59 22.04 7.21
N MET A 142 -29.48 22.88 6.18
CA MET A 142 -30.15 24.19 6.12
C MET A 142 -31.63 24.11 5.75
N ARG A 143 -32.06 23.06 5.04
CA ARG A 143 -33.47 22.87 4.64
C ARG A 143 -34.36 22.43 5.80
N ASP A 144 -33.77 21.80 6.82
CA ASP A 144 -34.44 21.40 8.06
C ASP A 144 -35.79 20.69 7.81
N ILE A 145 -35.80 19.72 6.87
CA ILE A 145 -37.00 18.95 6.51
C ILE A 145 -37.15 17.80 7.49
N GLU A 146 -38.18 17.85 8.34
CA GLU A 146 -38.54 16.74 9.23
C GLU A 146 -38.84 15.46 8.42
N ASN A 147 -38.24 14.34 8.84
CA ASN A 147 -38.40 12.98 8.27
C ASN A 147 -37.65 12.67 6.95
N GLU A 148 -36.61 13.42 6.61
CA GLU A 148 -35.68 13.03 5.54
C GLU A 148 -34.34 12.58 6.15
N ASP A 149 -33.83 11.41 5.73
CA ASP A 149 -32.51 10.91 6.15
C ASP A 149 -31.46 11.25 5.10
N PHE A 150 -30.32 11.80 5.53
CA PHE A 150 -29.16 11.98 4.65
C PHE A 150 -28.54 10.60 4.34
N LYS A 151 -28.66 10.17 3.09
CA LYS A 151 -28.35 8.78 2.67
C LYS A 151 -26.86 8.45 2.55
N GLU A 152 -25.98 9.46 2.53
CA GLU A 152 -24.55 9.29 2.32
C GLU A 152 -23.78 9.49 3.63
N PHE A 153 -22.65 8.79 3.82
CA PHE A 153 -21.78 9.05 4.96
C PHE A 153 -21.14 10.43 4.84
N SER A 154 -21.25 11.27 5.88
CA SER A 154 -20.65 12.59 5.90
C SER A 154 -20.24 13.00 7.31
N LYS A 155 -18.95 13.33 7.48
CA LYS A 155 -18.42 13.88 8.74
C LYS A 155 -19.08 15.20 9.16
N ILE A 156 -19.60 15.96 8.19
CA ILE A 156 -20.37 17.18 8.45
C ILE A 156 -21.64 16.84 9.23
N ILE A 157 -22.36 15.79 8.81
CA ILE A 157 -23.58 15.33 9.47
C ILE A 157 -23.27 14.76 10.86
N ASP A 158 -22.23 13.94 10.98
CA ASP A 158 -21.82 13.36 12.27
C ASP A 158 -21.45 14.45 13.30
N ASN A 159 -20.64 15.42 12.89
CA ASN A 159 -20.21 16.49 13.79
C ASN A 159 -21.35 17.50 14.06
N TYR A 160 -22.24 17.75 13.11
CA TYR A 160 -23.47 18.51 13.37
C TYR A 160 -24.36 17.83 14.41
N ASN A 161 -24.58 16.52 14.29
CA ASN A 161 -25.35 15.75 15.27
C ASN A 161 -24.69 15.78 16.66
N TYR A 162 -23.35 15.74 16.71
CA TYR A 162 -22.61 15.93 17.95
C TYR A 162 -22.87 17.31 18.57
N PHE A 163 -22.79 18.40 17.80
CA PHE A 163 -23.09 19.74 18.29
C PHE A 163 -24.55 19.87 18.74
N LYS A 164 -25.51 19.35 17.96
CA LYS A 164 -26.94 19.33 18.32
C LYS A 164 -27.21 18.62 19.64
N GLY A 165 -26.45 17.58 19.98
CA GLY A 165 -26.55 16.88 21.26
C GLY A 165 -25.86 17.58 22.44
N ARG A 166 -25.06 18.63 22.20
CA ARG A 166 -24.22 19.30 23.20
C ARG A 166 -24.56 20.77 23.42
N ILE A 167 -25.08 21.44 22.40
CA ILE A 167 -25.56 22.83 22.46
C ILE A 167 -27.06 22.76 22.72
N LEU A 168 -27.45 23.11 23.94
CA LEU A 168 -28.81 23.00 24.47
C LEU A 168 -29.29 24.36 24.97
N GLU A 169 -30.58 24.47 25.28
CA GLU A 169 -31.19 25.68 25.85
C GLU A 169 -30.46 26.17 27.12
N GLU A 170 -29.87 25.26 27.90
CA GLU A 170 -29.17 25.59 29.14
C GLU A 170 -27.79 26.24 28.94
N ASN A 171 -27.17 26.10 27.76
CA ASN A 171 -25.77 26.51 27.56
C ASN A 171 -25.48 27.31 26.29
N TYR A 172 -26.44 27.49 25.39
CA TYR A 172 -26.20 28.18 24.11
C TYR A 172 -25.74 29.63 24.28
N GLU A 173 -26.18 30.33 25.34
CA GLU A 173 -25.71 31.68 25.67
C GLU A 173 -24.20 31.72 25.96
N TYR A 174 -23.68 30.71 26.68
CA TYR A 174 -22.24 30.59 26.91
C TYR A 174 -21.49 30.27 25.61
N VAL A 175 -22.11 29.53 24.68
CA VAL A 175 -21.51 29.26 23.37
C VAL A 175 -21.42 30.56 22.56
N LEU A 176 -22.48 31.38 22.53
CA LEU A 176 -22.48 32.68 21.85
C LEU A 176 -21.43 33.64 22.44
N GLU A 177 -21.37 33.75 23.77
CA GLU A 177 -20.36 34.56 24.47
C GLU A 177 -18.94 34.04 24.21
N GLY A 178 -18.76 32.72 24.10
CA GLY A 178 -17.48 32.12 23.74
C GLY A 178 -17.06 32.44 22.31
N LEU A 179 -18.00 32.38 21.35
CA LEU A 179 -17.76 32.70 19.93
C LEU A 179 -17.30 34.15 19.74
N SER A 180 -17.88 35.11 20.48
CA SER A 180 -17.53 36.55 20.41
C SER A 180 -16.12 36.89 20.90
N LYS A 181 -15.52 35.97 21.66
CA LYS A 181 -14.16 36.04 22.20
C LYS A 181 -13.13 35.32 21.35
N LEU A 182 -13.53 34.58 20.31
CA LEU A 182 -12.60 33.88 19.44
C LEU A 182 -11.86 34.85 18.51
N MET A 183 -10.56 34.67 18.39
CA MET A 183 -9.70 35.43 17.48
C MET A 183 -8.85 34.51 16.61
N PHE A 184 -8.57 34.96 15.39
CA PHE A 184 -7.54 34.38 14.54
C PHE A 184 -6.66 35.46 13.92
N VAL A 185 -5.55 35.02 13.33
CA VAL A 185 -4.74 35.84 12.42
C VAL A 185 -5.25 35.64 11.00
N GLU A 186 -5.84 36.67 10.40
CA GLU A 186 -6.14 36.65 8.97
C GLU A 186 -4.89 36.99 8.16
N ILE A 187 -4.68 36.26 7.08
CA ILE A 187 -3.58 36.46 6.16
C ILE A 187 -4.16 36.62 4.76
N SER A 188 -4.10 37.85 4.24
CA SER A 188 -4.50 38.15 2.87
C SER A 188 -3.30 38.06 1.92
N LEU A 189 -3.50 37.28 0.86
CA LEU A 189 -2.53 37.07 -0.21
C LEU A 189 -2.93 37.81 -1.48
N ASP A 190 -1.94 38.40 -2.14
CA ASP A 190 -2.06 39.08 -3.45
C ASP A 190 -1.54 38.13 -4.54
N ARG A 191 -2.41 37.66 -5.45
CA ARG A 191 -2.04 36.70 -6.52
C ARG A 191 -0.89 37.19 -7.41
N GLU A 192 -0.70 38.50 -7.55
CA GLU A 192 0.35 39.05 -8.42
C GLU A 192 1.72 39.14 -7.73
N LYS A 193 1.75 39.16 -6.39
CA LYS A 193 2.98 39.38 -5.60
C LYS A 193 3.38 38.22 -4.73
N ASP A 194 2.40 37.50 -4.21
CA ASP A 194 2.59 36.37 -3.32
C ASP A 194 2.43 35.08 -4.12
N ASP A 195 3.29 34.09 -3.88
CA ASP A 195 3.14 32.74 -4.42
C ASP A 195 2.28 31.91 -3.45
N PRO A 196 0.99 31.68 -3.75
CA PRO A 196 0.09 31.03 -2.81
C PRO A 196 0.48 29.57 -2.55
N GLN A 197 1.11 28.91 -3.53
CA GLN A 197 1.57 27.54 -3.40
C GLN A 197 2.73 27.44 -2.40
N ARG A 198 3.74 28.33 -2.50
CA ARG A 198 4.85 28.34 -1.53
C ARG A 198 4.40 28.67 -0.12
N ILE A 199 3.45 29.60 0.02
CA ILE A 199 2.90 29.97 1.32
C ILE A 199 2.11 28.80 1.91
N PHE A 200 1.28 28.14 1.11
CA PHE A 200 0.57 26.93 1.53
C PHE A 200 1.52 25.80 1.97
N GLU A 201 2.57 25.51 1.20
CA GLU A 201 3.59 24.52 1.58
C GLU A 201 4.25 24.86 2.93
N SER A 202 4.54 26.13 3.18
CA SER A 202 5.16 26.56 4.44
C SER A 202 4.23 26.42 5.65
N LEU A 203 2.94 26.74 5.49
CA LEU A 203 1.95 26.73 6.58
C LEU A 203 1.51 25.31 6.96
N ASN A 204 1.44 24.40 5.99
CA ASN A 204 1.04 23.01 6.26
C ASN A 204 2.11 22.19 7.00
N SER A 205 3.33 22.72 7.16
CA SER A 205 4.38 22.05 7.94
C SER A 205 4.09 21.99 9.45
N THR A 206 3.10 22.76 9.94
CA THR A 206 2.77 22.89 11.36
C THR A 206 1.37 22.40 11.75
N GLY A 207 0.56 21.94 10.79
CA GLY A 207 -0.84 21.51 11.00
C GLY A 207 -1.08 20.00 10.87
N LEU A 208 -2.35 19.60 10.70
CA LEU A 208 -2.71 18.24 10.28
C LEU A 208 -2.02 17.93 8.94
N GLU A 209 -1.20 16.88 8.89
CA GLU A 209 -0.45 16.51 7.68
C GLU A 209 -1.42 16.22 6.52
N LEU A 210 -1.25 16.95 5.41
CA LEU A 210 -1.92 16.66 4.17
C LEU A 210 -1.39 15.36 3.57
N SER A 211 -2.26 14.59 2.92
CA SER A 211 -1.80 13.44 2.17
C SER A 211 -0.95 13.89 0.98
N GLN A 212 -0.08 13.00 0.49
CA GLN A 212 0.72 13.31 -0.71
C GLN A 212 -0.19 13.58 -1.93
N ALA A 213 -1.32 12.88 -2.02
CA ALA A 213 -2.34 13.14 -3.02
C ALA A 213 -2.91 14.56 -2.92
N ASP A 214 -3.21 15.05 -1.73
CA ASP A 214 -3.69 16.43 -1.53
C ASP A 214 -2.64 17.45 -1.97
N LEU A 215 -1.36 17.25 -1.61
CA LEU A 215 -0.27 18.12 -2.03
C LEU A 215 -0.13 18.16 -3.57
N ILE A 216 -0.25 17.01 -4.22
CA ILE A 216 -0.21 16.91 -5.70
C ILE A 216 -1.43 17.61 -6.32
N ARG A 217 -2.64 17.39 -5.79
CA ARG A 217 -3.86 18.09 -6.24
C ARG A 217 -3.70 19.61 -6.15
N ASN A 218 -3.22 20.09 -5.00
CA ASN A 218 -2.94 21.51 -4.78
C ASN A 218 -1.92 22.05 -5.77
N TYR A 219 -0.84 21.31 -5.98
CA TYR A 219 0.21 21.69 -6.93
C TYR A 219 -0.30 21.85 -8.36
N ILE A 220 -1.16 20.92 -8.80
CA ILE A 220 -1.76 20.92 -10.13
C ILE A 220 -2.73 22.10 -10.32
N LEU A 221 -3.52 22.44 -9.29
CA LEU A 221 -4.69 23.30 -9.44
C LEU A 221 -4.46 24.76 -8.99
N MET A 222 -3.59 25.03 -8.02
CA MET A 222 -3.43 26.37 -7.43
C MET A 222 -3.01 27.46 -8.43
N GLY A 223 -2.22 27.11 -9.45
CA GLY A 223 -1.77 28.04 -10.49
C GLY A 223 -2.79 28.32 -11.61
N LEU A 224 -3.95 27.65 -11.60
CA LEU A 224 -4.92 27.72 -12.68
C LEU A 224 -6.04 28.75 -12.43
N SER A 225 -6.69 29.20 -13.49
CA SER A 225 -7.92 30.00 -13.40
C SER A 225 -9.07 29.17 -12.80
N ARG A 226 -10.11 29.79 -12.24
CA ARG A 226 -11.25 29.04 -11.66
C ARG A 226 -11.92 28.10 -12.66
N ALA A 227 -12.09 28.55 -13.91
CA ALA A 227 -12.69 27.73 -14.96
C ALA A 227 -11.81 26.51 -15.28
N ASP A 228 -10.49 26.70 -15.35
CA ASP A 228 -9.54 25.62 -15.60
C ASP A 228 -9.41 24.67 -14.41
N GLN A 229 -9.48 25.19 -13.17
CA GLN A 229 -9.49 24.38 -11.95
C GLN A 229 -10.66 23.39 -11.97
N ALA A 230 -11.88 23.88 -12.21
CA ALA A 230 -13.07 23.04 -12.29
C ALA A 230 -12.96 22.03 -13.45
N LYS A 231 -12.49 22.47 -14.62
CA LYS A 231 -12.28 21.61 -15.79
C LYS A 231 -11.31 20.46 -15.47
N ILE A 232 -10.17 20.76 -14.85
CA ILE A 232 -9.13 19.76 -14.56
C ILE A 232 -9.53 18.84 -13.42
N TYR A 233 -10.15 19.38 -12.38
CA TYR A 233 -10.66 18.58 -11.27
C TYR A 233 -11.69 17.56 -11.77
N ASN A 234 -12.76 18.01 -12.44
CA ASN A 234 -13.86 17.14 -12.89
C ASN A 234 -13.42 16.15 -13.99
N LYS A 235 -12.55 16.59 -14.93
CA LYS A 235 -12.14 15.74 -16.05
C LYS A 235 -11.08 14.70 -15.68
N TYR A 236 -10.27 14.95 -14.65
CA TYR A 236 -9.12 14.11 -14.32
C TYR A 236 -9.07 13.71 -12.85
N TRP A 237 -9.00 14.68 -11.94
CA TRP A 237 -8.67 14.40 -10.54
C TRP A 237 -9.80 13.68 -9.78
N GLU A 238 -11.06 14.09 -10.00
CA GLU A 238 -12.24 13.44 -9.41
C GLU A 238 -12.30 11.95 -9.79
N ILE A 239 -11.97 11.63 -11.05
CA ILE A 239 -11.90 10.25 -11.54
C ILE A 239 -10.79 9.49 -10.81
N ILE A 240 -9.62 10.11 -10.63
CA ILE A 240 -8.52 9.50 -9.88
C ILE A 240 -8.93 9.21 -8.44
N GLU A 241 -9.56 10.17 -7.74
CA GLU A 241 -10.04 10.00 -6.37
C GLU A 241 -11.11 8.91 -6.25
N LYS A 242 -12.02 8.84 -7.21
CA LYS A 242 -13.10 7.86 -7.24
C LYS A 242 -12.58 6.43 -7.41
N TYR A 243 -11.65 6.23 -8.34
CA TYR A 243 -11.20 4.89 -8.74
C TYR A 243 -9.98 4.39 -7.94
N ALA A 244 -9.11 5.27 -7.44
CA ALA A 244 -8.03 4.91 -6.53
C ALA A 244 -8.52 4.88 -5.07
N LYS A 245 -9.52 4.06 -4.81
CA LYS A 245 -10.15 3.89 -3.49
C LYS A 245 -10.38 2.42 -3.21
N ASP A 246 -10.03 1.99 -2.00
CA ASP A 246 -10.37 0.66 -1.52
C ASP A 246 -11.84 0.69 -1.08
N GLU A 247 -12.69 -0.01 -1.82
CA GLU A 247 -14.14 -0.02 -1.60
C GLU A 247 -14.52 -0.79 -0.33
N SER A 248 -13.69 -1.74 0.10
CA SER A 248 -13.95 -2.56 1.29
C SER A 248 -13.72 -1.79 2.59
N THR A 249 -12.69 -0.93 2.61
CA THR A 249 -12.33 -0.11 3.77
C THR A 249 -12.81 1.34 3.65
N ASN A 250 -13.30 1.73 2.47
CA ASN A 250 -13.68 3.10 2.12
C ASN A 250 -12.49 4.10 2.20
N VAL A 251 -11.24 3.61 2.10
CA VAL A 251 -10.00 4.40 2.24
C VAL A 251 -9.43 4.83 0.89
N SER A 252 -9.04 6.10 0.77
CA SER A 252 -8.34 6.62 -0.42
C SER A 252 -6.95 6.00 -0.58
N LYS A 253 -6.63 5.60 -1.81
CA LYS A 253 -5.35 5.01 -2.23
C LYS A 253 -4.66 5.83 -3.32
N VAL A 254 -5.05 7.09 -3.48
CA VAL A 254 -4.47 8.00 -4.50
C VAL A 254 -2.96 8.19 -4.26
N SER A 255 -2.52 8.34 -3.01
CA SER A 255 -1.10 8.53 -2.70
C SER A 255 -0.25 7.32 -3.11
N GLU A 256 -0.74 6.11 -2.81
CA GLU A 256 -0.10 4.86 -3.24
C GLU A 256 -0.14 4.68 -4.76
N TYR A 257 -1.28 4.99 -5.39
CA TYR A 257 -1.43 4.91 -6.84
C TYR A 257 -0.42 5.81 -7.58
N ILE A 258 -0.31 7.08 -7.19
CA ILE A 258 0.65 8.00 -7.80
C ILE A 258 2.08 7.55 -7.54
N ARG A 259 2.37 6.99 -6.35
CA ARG A 259 3.68 6.42 -6.05
C ARG A 259 4.02 5.23 -6.96
N ASP A 260 3.07 4.35 -7.24
CA ASP A 260 3.27 3.20 -8.13
C ASP A 260 3.44 3.66 -9.59
N TYR A 261 2.67 4.66 -10.02
CA TYR A 261 2.86 5.33 -11.31
C TYR A 261 4.27 5.92 -11.44
N LEU A 262 4.71 6.72 -10.46
CA LEU A 262 6.04 7.31 -10.44
C LEU A 262 7.15 6.26 -10.35
N THR A 263 6.90 5.10 -9.73
CA THR A 263 7.88 4.01 -9.64
C THR A 263 8.28 3.49 -11.02
N LEU A 264 7.31 3.28 -11.91
CA LEU A 264 7.58 2.88 -13.30
C LEU A 264 8.24 4.01 -14.08
N GLU A 265 7.70 5.21 -13.93
CA GLU A 265 8.10 6.39 -14.67
C GLU A 265 9.53 6.84 -14.32
N ASN A 266 9.94 6.73 -13.07
CA ASN A 266 11.25 7.17 -12.58
C ASN A 266 12.29 6.04 -12.51
N LYS A 267 11.85 4.78 -12.65
CA LYS A 267 12.67 3.58 -12.37
C LYS A 267 13.28 3.59 -10.96
N LYS A 268 12.59 4.28 -10.06
CA LYS A 268 12.99 4.49 -8.68
C LYS A 268 11.73 4.56 -7.84
N ILE A 269 11.71 3.81 -6.74
CA ILE A 269 10.59 3.79 -5.82
C ILE A 269 10.62 5.07 -4.97
N PRO A 270 9.61 5.95 -5.08
CA PRO A 270 9.55 7.13 -4.24
C PRO A 270 9.39 6.77 -2.77
N ASN A 271 10.01 7.55 -1.89
CA ASN A 271 9.69 7.47 -0.46
C ASN A 271 8.22 7.93 -0.27
N LYS A 272 7.46 7.22 0.57
CA LYS A 272 6.04 7.53 0.84
C LYS A 272 5.79 8.98 1.23
N ASN A 273 6.71 9.63 1.93
CA ASN A 273 6.55 11.03 2.38
C ASN A 273 7.12 12.06 1.38
N LYS A 274 7.71 11.60 0.26
CA LYS A 274 8.33 12.46 -0.76
C LYS A 274 7.71 12.27 -2.16
N VAL A 275 6.58 11.57 -2.26
CA VAL A 275 5.88 11.33 -3.53
C VAL A 275 5.55 12.65 -4.21
N TYR A 276 5.07 13.64 -3.44
CA TYR A 276 4.82 14.99 -3.92
C TYR A 276 6.06 15.65 -4.54
N ASN A 277 7.18 15.63 -3.81
CA ASN A 277 8.42 16.25 -4.27
C ASN A 277 8.94 15.58 -5.55
N GLU A 278 8.87 14.26 -5.64
CA GLU A 278 9.26 13.54 -6.86
C GLU A 278 8.32 13.81 -8.04
N PHE A 279 7.01 13.96 -7.79
CA PHE A 279 6.04 14.38 -8.80
C PHE A 279 6.39 15.76 -9.35
N LYS A 280 6.60 16.76 -8.47
CA LYS A 280 6.94 18.14 -8.81
C LYS A 280 8.26 18.25 -9.58
N LEU A 281 9.27 17.46 -9.19
CA LEU A 281 10.56 17.43 -9.89
C LEU A 281 10.46 16.87 -11.30
N LYS A 282 9.62 15.84 -11.51
CA LYS A 282 9.45 15.23 -12.84
C LYS A 282 8.53 16.04 -13.75
N TYR A 283 7.50 16.66 -13.18
CA TYR A 283 6.49 17.41 -13.92
C TYR A 283 6.45 18.88 -13.47
N PRO A 284 7.51 19.67 -13.74
CA PRO A 284 7.46 21.10 -13.52
C PRO A 284 6.41 21.71 -14.46
N THR A 285 5.33 22.25 -13.90
CA THR A 285 4.22 22.82 -14.68
C THR A 285 4.67 24.04 -15.48
N ASN A 286 4.86 23.87 -16.79
CA ASN A 286 5.21 24.98 -17.69
C ASN A 286 4.05 25.38 -18.61
N THR A 287 3.18 24.44 -19.02
CA THR A 287 2.01 24.73 -19.87
C THR A 287 0.81 23.85 -19.50
N MET A 288 -0.38 24.31 -19.90
CA MET A 288 -1.65 23.61 -19.70
C MET A 288 -1.73 22.30 -20.49
N GLU A 289 -1.14 22.27 -21.70
CA GLU A 289 -1.13 21.10 -22.57
C GLU A 289 -0.26 19.98 -21.99
N ASP A 290 0.93 20.32 -21.47
CA ASP A 290 1.81 19.35 -20.81
C ASP A 290 1.14 18.74 -19.58
N LEU A 291 0.41 19.55 -18.81
CA LEU A 291 -0.33 19.10 -17.63
C LEU A 291 -1.45 18.12 -18.01
N GLU A 292 -2.27 18.44 -19.02
CA GLU A 292 -3.31 17.54 -19.49
C GLU A 292 -2.71 16.23 -20.03
N ALA A 293 -1.58 16.27 -20.75
CA ALA A 293 -0.91 15.07 -21.27
C ALA A 293 -0.47 14.10 -20.14
N VAL A 294 0.06 14.64 -19.04
CA VAL A 294 0.43 13.84 -17.86
C VAL A 294 -0.81 13.27 -17.18
N LEU A 295 -1.84 14.10 -16.96
CA LEU A 295 -3.07 13.68 -16.30
C LEU A 295 -3.87 12.65 -17.09
N ILE A 296 -3.82 12.67 -18.42
CA ILE A 296 -4.44 11.63 -19.26
C ILE A 296 -3.85 10.26 -18.96
N LYS A 297 -2.52 10.14 -18.85
CA LYS A 297 -1.87 8.87 -18.53
C LYS A 297 -2.26 8.37 -17.14
N ILE A 298 -2.19 9.26 -16.14
CA ILE A 298 -2.56 8.97 -14.75
C ILE A 298 -4.05 8.61 -14.66
N ARG A 299 -4.92 9.26 -15.41
CA ARG A 299 -6.34 8.90 -15.44
C ARG A 299 -6.57 7.54 -16.10
N ASN A 300 -5.90 7.22 -17.19
CA ASN A 300 -6.14 5.95 -17.89
C ASN A 300 -5.74 4.74 -17.03
N TRP A 301 -4.61 4.83 -16.33
CA TRP A 301 -4.13 3.73 -15.50
C TRP A 301 -4.91 3.57 -14.18
N VAL A 302 -5.65 4.59 -13.72
CA VAL A 302 -6.43 4.45 -12.47
C VAL A 302 -7.55 3.44 -12.62
N TYR A 303 -8.10 3.26 -13.83
CA TYR A 303 -9.10 2.24 -14.10
C TYR A 303 -8.53 0.82 -13.95
N HIS A 304 -7.29 0.61 -14.38
CA HIS A 304 -6.58 -0.66 -14.18
C HIS A 304 -6.24 -0.86 -12.70
N TYR A 305 -5.75 0.20 -12.04
CA TYR A 305 -5.44 0.18 -10.61
C TYR A 305 -6.67 -0.16 -9.76
N ASN A 306 -7.84 0.39 -10.11
CA ASN A 306 -9.09 0.08 -9.44
C ASN A 306 -9.39 -1.41 -9.48
N LYS A 307 -9.19 -2.09 -10.61
CA LYS A 307 -9.44 -3.54 -10.71
C LYS A 307 -8.39 -4.37 -9.96
N LEU A 308 -7.14 -3.92 -9.91
CA LEU A 308 -6.10 -4.56 -9.10
C LEU A 308 -6.43 -4.49 -7.60
N LEU A 309 -6.93 -3.33 -7.14
CA LEU A 309 -7.31 -3.07 -5.75
C LEU A 309 -8.66 -3.71 -5.39
N ASN A 310 -9.61 -3.69 -6.33
CA ASN A 310 -10.99 -4.12 -6.20
C ASN A 310 -11.31 -5.18 -7.29
N PRO A 311 -10.85 -6.43 -7.16
CA PRO A 311 -11.05 -7.48 -8.17
C PRO A 311 -12.50 -7.69 -8.59
N GLN A 312 -13.48 -7.41 -7.73
CA GLN A 312 -14.91 -7.50 -8.03
C GLN A 312 -15.35 -6.64 -9.23
N ASN A 313 -14.62 -5.56 -9.51
CA ASN A 313 -14.90 -4.66 -10.63
C ASN A 313 -14.42 -5.23 -11.99
N GLU A 314 -13.64 -6.31 -11.97
CA GLU A 314 -13.29 -7.07 -13.17
C GLU A 314 -14.50 -7.89 -13.67
N GLN A 315 -14.84 -7.67 -14.94
CA GLN A 315 -15.96 -8.32 -15.60
C GLN A 315 -15.61 -9.74 -16.05
N ASP A 316 -14.37 -9.93 -16.51
CA ASP A 316 -13.92 -11.25 -16.93
C ASP A 316 -13.66 -12.15 -15.72
N LYS A 317 -14.41 -13.24 -15.61
CA LYS A 317 -14.35 -14.15 -14.46
C LYS A 317 -12.96 -14.76 -14.26
N ASP A 318 -12.25 -15.11 -15.33
CA ASP A 318 -10.97 -15.80 -15.21
C ASP A 318 -9.89 -14.82 -14.74
N ILE A 319 -9.88 -13.60 -15.28
CA ILE A 319 -8.99 -12.52 -14.82
C ILE A 319 -9.30 -12.16 -13.37
N ARG A 320 -10.59 -11.98 -13.04
CA ARG A 320 -11.04 -11.62 -11.69
C ARG A 320 -10.50 -12.60 -10.65
N ILE A 321 -10.60 -13.90 -10.91
CA ILE A 321 -10.09 -14.93 -9.99
C ILE A 321 -8.58 -14.77 -9.74
N GLN A 322 -7.79 -14.47 -10.77
CA GLN A 322 -6.34 -14.26 -10.60
C GLN A 322 -6.04 -12.97 -9.82
N LEU A 323 -6.81 -11.90 -10.04
CA LEU A 323 -6.68 -10.66 -9.28
C LEU A 323 -7.09 -10.84 -7.81
N GLU A 324 -8.16 -11.59 -7.53
CA GLU A 324 -8.57 -11.99 -6.17
C GLU A 324 -7.41 -12.68 -5.44
N TYR A 325 -6.72 -13.60 -6.12
CA TYR A 325 -5.55 -14.30 -5.57
C TYR A 325 -4.37 -13.37 -5.30
N ILE A 326 -4.03 -12.48 -6.22
CA ILE A 326 -2.96 -11.49 -6.05
C ILE A 326 -3.27 -10.57 -4.86
N ASN A 327 -4.50 -10.06 -4.77
CA ASN A 327 -4.95 -9.19 -3.70
C ASN A 327 -4.91 -9.91 -2.34
N ARG A 328 -5.41 -11.15 -2.27
CA ARG A 328 -5.41 -11.97 -1.05
C ARG A 328 -3.99 -12.22 -0.53
N LEU A 329 -3.06 -12.49 -1.44
CA LEU A 329 -1.65 -12.68 -1.14
C LEU A 329 -0.90 -11.38 -0.81
N GLU A 330 -1.55 -10.21 -0.89
CA GLU A 330 -0.94 -8.88 -0.68
C GLU A 330 0.30 -8.66 -1.57
N ILE A 331 0.25 -9.10 -2.84
CA ILE A 331 1.34 -8.88 -3.81
C ILE A 331 1.25 -7.46 -4.40
N ASN A 332 0.92 -6.47 -3.56
CA ASN A 332 0.71 -5.08 -3.97
C ASN A 332 2.02 -4.46 -4.51
N VAL A 333 3.17 -5.00 -4.09
CA VAL A 333 4.50 -4.66 -4.59
C VAL A 333 4.67 -4.91 -6.09
N ALA A 334 3.84 -5.77 -6.69
CA ALA A 334 3.82 -6.03 -8.12
C ALA A 334 2.90 -5.07 -8.90
N PHE A 335 2.12 -4.21 -8.23
CA PHE A 335 1.17 -3.31 -8.88
C PHE A 335 1.82 -2.39 -9.92
N PRO A 336 3.00 -1.79 -9.71
CA PRO A 336 3.67 -1.03 -10.77
C PRO A 336 3.82 -1.85 -12.05
N PHE A 337 4.39 -3.05 -11.97
CA PHE A 337 4.52 -3.94 -13.13
C PHE A 337 3.15 -4.33 -13.72
N LEU A 338 2.22 -4.76 -12.86
CA LEU A 338 0.91 -5.24 -13.28
C LEU A 338 0.05 -4.15 -13.93
N LEU A 339 0.16 -2.89 -13.51
CA LEU A 339 -0.53 -1.77 -14.16
C LEU A 339 -0.18 -1.69 -15.64
N LYS A 340 1.10 -1.83 -15.96
CA LYS A 340 1.57 -1.73 -17.32
C LYS A 340 1.25 -2.98 -18.14
N VAL A 341 1.36 -4.17 -17.56
CA VAL A 341 0.90 -5.41 -18.21
C VAL A 341 -0.61 -5.38 -18.49
N TYR A 342 -1.40 -4.87 -17.54
CA TYR A 342 -2.84 -4.72 -17.71
C TYR A 342 -3.15 -3.72 -18.83
N ASP A 343 -2.43 -2.60 -18.89
CA ASP A 343 -2.52 -1.63 -19.98
C ASP A 343 -2.19 -2.26 -21.34
N ASP A 344 -1.16 -3.11 -21.41
CA ASP A 344 -0.79 -3.88 -22.61
C ASP A 344 -1.90 -4.86 -23.04
N TYR A 345 -2.62 -5.45 -22.09
CA TYR A 345 -3.80 -6.28 -22.39
C TYR A 345 -4.96 -5.45 -22.95
N VAL A 346 -5.29 -4.31 -22.32
CA VAL A 346 -6.40 -3.44 -22.77
C VAL A 346 -6.11 -2.80 -24.13
N THR A 347 -4.85 -2.45 -24.38
CA THR A 347 -4.39 -1.91 -25.66
C THR A 347 -4.12 -2.99 -26.72
N LYS A 348 -4.36 -4.26 -26.39
CA LYS A 348 -4.24 -5.44 -27.28
C LYS A 348 -2.83 -5.73 -27.77
N ILE A 349 -1.81 -5.34 -27.00
CA ILE A 349 -0.42 -5.79 -27.19
C ILE A 349 -0.30 -7.28 -26.83
N ILE A 350 -1.01 -7.71 -25.79
CA ILE A 350 -1.12 -9.12 -25.39
C ILE A 350 -2.59 -9.57 -25.38
N ASP A 351 -2.80 -10.88 -25.55
CA ASP A 351 -4.12 -11.49 -25.45
C ASP A 351 -4.47 -11.87 -24.00
N LYS A 352 -5.72 -12.29 -23.80
CA LYS A 352 -6.22 -12.71 -22.47
C LYS A 352 -5.43 -13.89 -21.90
N ALA A 353 -5.05 -14.85 -22.75
CA ALA A 353 -4.32 -16.04 -22.32
C ALA A 353 -2.95 -15.67 -21.76
N THR A 354 -2.18 -14.87 -22.50
CA THR A 354 -0.87 -14.35 -22.09
C THR A 354 -0.98 -13.53 -20.81
N PHE A 355 -2.03 -12.70 -20.69
CA PHE A 355 -2.25 -11.91 -19.48
C PHE A 355 -2.48 -12.79 -18.25
N ILE A 356 -3.36 -13.80 -18.35
CA ILE A 356 -3.60 -14.77 -17.26
C ILE A 356 -2.32 -15.53 -16.92
N ASP A 357 -1.56 -15.99 -17.93
CA ASP A 357 -0.29 -16.69 -17.71
C ASP A 357 0.71 -15.83 -16.92
N ILE A 358 0.78 -14.51 -17.18
CA ILE A 358 1.62 -13.59 -16.40
C ILE A 358 1.13 -13.47 -14.96
N LEU A 359 -0.18 -13.30 -14.74
CA LEU A 359 -0.76 -13.22 -13.39
C LEU A 359 -0.48 -14.50 -12.59
N GLU A 360 -0.63 -15.67 -13.21
CA GLU A 360 -0.30 -16.96 -12.60
C GLU A 360 1.20 -17.11 -12.34
N PHE A 361 2.04 -16.63 -13.26
CA PHE A 361 3.48 -16.69 -13.12
C PHE A 361 3.99 -15.85 -11.95
N ILE A 362 3.50 -14.62 -11.79
CA ILE A 362 3.82 -13.76 -10.63
C ILE A 362 3.37 -14.43 -9.33
N GLN A 363 2.19 -15.03 -9.30
CA GLN A 363 1.72 -15.78 -8.14
C GLN A 363 2.65 -16.96 -7.84
N SER A 364 3.04 -17.75 -8.84
CA SER A 364 4.00 -18.87 -8.70
C SER A 364 5.32 -18.41 -8.11
N TYR A 365 5.92 -17.36 -8.68
CA TYR A 365 7.17 -16.77 -8.20
C TYR A 365 7.07 -16.34 -6.74
N THR A 366 6.03 -15.57 -6.40
CA THR A 366 5.86 -15.02 -5.05
C THR A 366 5.53 -16.11 -4.04
N TRP A 367 4.70 -17.08 -4.42
CA TRP A 367 4.26 -18.16 -3.54
C TRP A 367 5.37 -19.17 -3.25
N ARG A 368 6.16 -19.56 -4.27
CA ARG A 368 7.34 -20.41 -4.08
C ARG A 368 8.34 -19.77 -3.12
N ARG A 369 8.61 -18.46 -3.27
CA ARG A 369 9.45 -17.68 -2.33
C ARG A 369 8.89 -17.69 -0.91
N PHE A 370 7.58 -17.56 -0.74
CA PHE A 370 6.92 -17.66 0.57
C PHE A 370 7.08 -19.05 1.20
N ILE A 371 6.98 -20.12 0.41
CA ILE A 371 7.15 -21.50 0.91
C ILE A 371 8.56 -21.75 1.43
N VAL A 372 9.60 -21.31 0.73
CA VAL A 372 10.99 -21.47 1.19
C VAL A 372 11.43 -20.43 2.24
N GLY A 373 10.59 -19.43 2.54
CA GLY A 373 10.86 -18.43 3.59
C GLY A 373 11.75 -17.28 3.14
N LEU A 374 11.77 -16.94 1.85
CA LEU A 374 12.54 -15.79 1.34
C LEU A 374 11.91 -14.45 1.73
N PRO A 375 12.72 -13.42 2.02
CA PRO A 375 12.22 -12.12 2.45
C PRO A 375 11.49 -11.41 1.31
N THR A 376 10.44 -10.65 1.66
CA THR A 376 9.59 -9.93 0.71
C THR A 376 10.18 -8.60 0.24
N ASN A 377 11.15 -8.04 0.97
CA ASN A 377 11.73 -6.72 0.68
C ASN A 377 12.36 -6.62 -0.72
N ALA A 378 12.91 -7.73 -1.23
CA ALA A 378 13.51 -7.79 -2.56
C ALA A 378 12.47 -7.64 -3.69
N LEU A 379 11.21 -8.03 -3.47
CA LEU A 379 10.16 -8.02 -4.50
C LEU A 379 9.91 -6.64 -5.10
N ASN A 380 9.96 -5.59 -4.27
CA ASN A 380 9.78 -4.21 -4.71
C ASN A 380 10.76 -3.82 -5.82
N LYS A 381 12.06 -4.11 -5.63
CA LYS A 381 13.10 -3.79 -6.62
C LYS A 381 12.93 -4.63 -7.89
N ILE A 382 12.56 -5.91 -7.72
CA ILE A 382 12.38 -6.85 -8.83
C ILE A 382 11.24 -6.39 -9.74
N PHE A 383 10.04 -6.16 -9.19
CA PHE A 383 8.89 -5.76 -10.01
C PHE A 383 9.02 -4.35 -10.59
N MET A 384 9.71 -3.42 -9.91
CA MET A 384 10.00 -2.09 -10.45
C MET A 384 10.75 -2.17 -11.79
N GLY A 385 11.80 -3.01 -11.87
CA GLY A 385 12.63 -3.15 -13.08
C GLY A 385 12.15 -4.21 -14.06
N LEU A 386 11.14 -5.01 -13.72
CA LEU A 386 10.73 -6.17 -14.52
C LEU A 386 10.17 -5.77 -15.89
N TYR A 387 9.42 -4.66 -15.96
CA TYR A 387 8.81 -4.22 -17.22
C TYR A 387 9.86 -3.83 -18.28
N ASP A 388 10.99 -3.25 -17.86
CA ASP A 388 12.09 -2.88 -18.77
C ASP A 388 12.72 -4.07 -19.49
N LYS A 389 12.55 -5.28 -18.96
CA LYS A 389 13.07 -6.52 -19.53
C LYS A 389 12.05 -7.24 -20.43
N VAL A 390 10.83 -6.71 -20.53
CA VAL A 390 9.78 -7.28 -21.37
C VAL A 390 10.09 -7.07 -22.84
N ASN A 391 10.12 -8.15 -23.61
CA ASN A 391 10.15 -8.11 -25.06
C ASN A 391 8.75 -8.40 -25.60
N GLN A 392 8.12 -7.42 -26.25
CA GLN A 392 6.74 -7.54 -26.76
C GLN A 392 6.55 -8.70 -27.76
N SER A 393 7.59 -9.10 -28.51
CA SER A 393 7.49 -10.23 -29.45
C SER A 393 7.41 -11.58 -28.74
N ASN A 394 8.04 -11.70 -27.56
CA ASN A 394 8.10 -12.91 -26.74
C ASN A 394 7.74 -12.56 -25.30
N TYR A 395 6.55 -12.00 -25.10
CA TYR A 395 6.17 -11.32 -23.85
C TYR A 395 6.32 -12.22 -22.63
N LEU A 396 5.60 -13.34 -22.59
CA LEU A 396 5.62 -14.28 -21.47
C LEU A 396 7.03 -14.85 -21.23
N GLU A 397 7.70 -15.31 -22.29
CA GLU A 397 9.03 -15.90 -22.19
C GLU A 397 10.06 -14.92 -21.65
N SER A 398 10.01 -13.63 -22.04
CA SER A 398 10.92 -12.61 -21.54
C SER A 398 10.76 -12.33 -20.04
N VAL A 399 9.51 -12.29 -19.56
CA VAL A 399 9.21 -12.18 -18.12
C VAL A 399 9.69 -13.43 -17.37
N GLN A 400 9.45 -14.61 -17.93
CA GLN A 400 9.87 -15.88 -17.35
C GLN A 400 11.39 -15.98 -17.23
N LEU A 401 12.11 -15.69 -18.31
CA LEU A 401 13.58 -15.64 -18.33
C LEU A 401 14.13 -14.69 -17.26
N THR A 402 13.55 -13.49 -17.16
CA THR A 402 14.02 -12.47 -16.21
C THR A 402 13.88 -12.89 -14.76
N LEU A 403 12.80 -13.60 -14.38
CA LEU A 403 12.61 -14.07 -13.00
C LEU A 403 13.37 -15.37 -12.72
N VAL A 404 13.48 -16.27 -13.71
CA VAL A 404 14.26 -17.51 -13.57
C VAL A 404 15.76 -17.24 -13.45
N SER A 405 16.27 -16.22 -14.16
CA SER A 405 17.69 -15.84 -14.08
C SER A 405 18.07 -15.16 -12.76
N LYS A 406 17.11 -14.92 -11.86
CA LYS A 406 17.38 -14.36 -10.52
C LYS A 406 18.07 -15.40 -9.63
N SER A 407 18.92 -14.90 -8.74
CA SER A 407 19.81 -15.66 -7.85
C SER A 407 19.75 -15.12 -6.41
N GLY A 408 20.39 -15.80 -5.47
CA GLY A 408 20.43 -15.39 -4.07
C GLY A 408 19.04 -15.13 -3.48
N ILE A 409 18.84 -13.99 -2.81
CA ILE A 409 17.55 -13.64 -2.17
C ILE A 409 16.44 -13.33 -3.19
N GLN A 410 16.80 -12.97 -4.42
CA GLN A 410 15.89 -12.66 -5.51
C GLN A 410 15.46 -13.89 -6.30
N ARG A 411 16.13 -15.04 -6.10
CA ARG A 411 15.93 -16.25 -6.92
C ARG A 411 14.49 -16.73 -7.00
N PHE A 412 14.22 -17.47 -8.07
CA PHE A 412 13.01 -18.25 -8.23
C PHE A 412 13.23 -19.68 -7.71
N PRO A 413 12.63 -20.09 -6.58
CA PRO A 413 12.88 -21.42 -6.01
C PRO A 413 12.48 -22.58 -6.94
N LYS A 414 13.42 -23.52 -7.12
CA LYS A 414 13.25 -24.73 -7.94
C LYS A 414 12.35 -25.76 -7.25
N ASP A 415 11.85 -26.72 -8.02
CA ASP A 415 10.87 -27.72 -7.54
C ASP A 415 11.36 -28.50 -6.32
N LEU A 416 12.61 -28.98 -6.36
CA LEU A 416 13.20 -29.78 -5.29
C LEU A 416 13.25 -29.01 -3.97
N GLU A 417 13.77 -27.77 -4.01
CA GLU A 417 13.85 -26.85 -2.87
C GLU A 417 12.47 -26.57 -2.27
N VAL A 418 11.48 -26.28 -3.11
CA VAL A 418 10.11 -25.97 -2.67
C VAL A 418 9.44 -27.18 -2.04
N VAL A 419 9.63 -28.38 -2.61
CA VAL A 419 9.07 -29.63 -2.05
C VAL A 419 9.69 -29.94 -0.68
N GLU A 420 11.01 -29.82 -0.53
CA GLU A 420 11.67 -30.04 0.77
C GLU A 420 11.17 -29.06 1.83
N ALA A 421 11.07 -27.77 1.50
CA ALA A 421 10.53 -26.76 2.41
C ALA A 421 9.04 -27.02 2.74
N LEU A 422 8.22 -27.37 1.75
CA LEU A 422 6.79 -27.63 1.94
C LEU A 422 6.52 -28.84 2.85
N LYS A 423 7.40 -29.85 2.82
CA LYS A 423 7.26 -31.09 3.60
C LYS A 423 7.16 -30.85 5.10
N VAL A 424 7.92 -29.88 5.61
CA VAL A 424 8.06 -29.60 7.04
C VAL A 424 7.42 -28.27 7.46
N LYS A 425 6.87 -27.50 6.52
CA LYS A 425 6.28 -26.19 6.81
C LYS A 425 5.04 -26.32 7.68
N ASP A 426 4.98 -25.52 8.75
CA ASP A 426 3.76 -25.30 9.52
C ASP A 426 2.77 -24.50 8.66
N VAL A 427 1.90 -25.22 7.95
CA VAL A 427 0.88 -24.63 7.07
C VAL A 427 -0.32 -24.13 7.88
N TYR A 428 -0.64 -24.74 9.01
CA TYR A 428 -1.76 -24.28 9.83
C TYR A 428 -1.46 -22.92 10.51
N GLY A 429 -0.22 -22.72 10.93
CA GLY A 429 0.25 -21.51 11.61
C GLY A 429 0.44 -20.28 10.71
N ILE A 430 0.37 -20.42 9.38
CA ILE A 430 0.44 -19.26 8.48
C ILE A 430 -0.84 -18.42 8.59
N LYS A 431 -0.77 -17.15 8.15
CA LYS A 431 -1.93 -16.24 8.11
C LYS A 431 -3.16 -16.93 7.48
N SER A 432 -4.34 -16.74 8.07
CA SER A 432 -5.60 -17.37 7.68
C SER A 432 -5.89 -17.32 6.16
N LYS A 433 -5.73 -16.15 5.57
CA LYS A 433 -5.92 -15.95 4.13
C LYS A 433 -4.96 -16.76 3.25
N ASN A 434 -3.71 -16.97 3.69
CA ASN A 434 -2.69 -17.72 2.96
C ASN A 434 -2.95 -19.23 3.02
N ARG A 435 -3.37 -19.76 4.19
CA ARG A 435 -3.78 -21.18 4.30
C ARG A 435 -5.03 -21.49 3.48
N VAL A 436 -6.00 -20.57 3.48
CA VAL A 436 -7.22 -20.72 2.67
C VAL A 436 -6.87 -20.68 1.18
N TYR A 437 -6.02 -19.74 0.76
CA TYR A 437 -5.50 -19.70 -0.62
C TYR A 437 -4.88 -21.03 -1.06
N LEU A 438 -3.96 -21.58 -0.25
CA LEU A 438 -3.28 -22.85 -0.56
C LEU A 438 -4.26 -24.00 -0.75
N LEU A 439 -5.15 -24.20 0.22
CA LEU A 439 -6.12 -25.30 0.19
C LEU A 439 -7.17 -25.13 -0.89
N GLU A 440 -7.65 -23.90 -1.12
CA GLU A 440 -8.60 -23.60 -2.18
C GLU A 440 -8.00 -23.88 -3.57
N ARG A 441 -6.74 -23.49 -3.80
CA ARG A 441 -6.05 -23.75 -5.06
C ARG A 441 -5.84 -25.24 -5.29
N LEU A 442 -5.45 -25.98 -4.25
CA LEU A 442 -5.31 -27.43 -4.32
C LEU A 442 -6.67 -28.11 -4.59
N GLU A 443 -7.74 -27.67 -3.93
CA GLU A 443 -9.08 -28.22 -4.12
C GLU A 443 -9.60 -27.97 -5.55
N ASN A 444 -9.45 -26.75 -6.06
CA ASN A 444 -10.09 -26.31 -7.31
C ASN A 444 -9.24 -26.52 -8.58
N HIS A 445 -7.99 -26.94 -8.47
CA HIS A 445 -7.15 -27.17 -9.65
C HIS A 445 -7.73 -28.23 -10.59
N ASN A 446 -7.86 -27.91 -11.88
CA ASN A 446 -8.54 -28.74 -12.89
C ASN A 446 -9.98 -29.15 -12.50
N ASN A 447 -10.67 -28.37 -11.66
CA ASN A 447 -12.06 -28.61 -11.29
C ASN A 447 -12.99 -27.56 -11.94
N LYS A 448 -13.86 -28.00 -12.85
CA LYS A 448 -14.86 -27.11 -13.49
C LYS A 448 -15.98 -26.71 -12.53
N GLU A 449 -16.28 -27.55 -11.54
CA GLU A 449 -17.27 -27.28 -10.49
C GLU A 449 -16.56 -26.67 -9.28
N ARG A 450 -16.19 -25.39 -9.39
CA ARG A 450 -15.43 -24.68 -8.36
C ARG A 450 -16.15 -24.75 -7.02
N VAL A 451 -15.46 -25.27 -6.01
CA VAL A 451 -15.89 -25.25 -4.62
C VAL A 451 -15.52 -23.90 -4.02
N GLN A 452 -16.52 -23.15 -3.57
CA GLN A 452 -16.32 -21.89 -2.88
C GLN A 452 -15.86 -22.14 -1.44
N ILE A 453 -14.58 -21.84 -1.17
CA ILE A 453 -13.97 -21.98 0.17
C ILE A 453 -13.90 -20.63 0.89
N GLU A 454 -13.58 -19.57 0.16
CA GLU A 454 -13.53 -18.22 0.72
C GLU A 454 -14.92 -17.72 1.12
N ASN A 455 -14.98 -17.07 2.30
CA ASN A 455 -16.21 -16.58 2.94
C ASN A 455 -17.29 -17.65 3.18
N ASN A 456 -16.92 -18.93 3.08
CA ASN A 456 -17.81 -20.04 3.37
C ASN A 456 -17.59 -20.52 4.82
N THR A 457 -18.56 -20.25 5.69
CA THR A 457 -18.51 -20.68 7.10
C THR A 457 -18.71 -22.18 7.27
N ASP A 458 -19.31 -22.85 6.29
CA ASP A 458 -19.62 -24.27 6.39
C ASP A 458 -18.35 -25.11 6.18
N ILE A 459 -17.40 -24.66 5.37
CA ILE A 459 -16.15 -25.39 5.11
C ILE A 459 -15.04 -24.87 6.01
N THR A 460 -14.55 -25.73 6.89
CA THR A 460 -13.44 -25.43 7.79
C THR A 460 -12.22 -26.30 7.49
N ILE A 461 -11.07 -25.92 8.03
CA ILE A 461 -9.86 -26.74 7.96
C ILE A 461 -9.95 -27.81 9.05
N GLU A 462 -9.75 -29.06 8.64
CA GLU A 462 -9.77 -30.25 9.49
C GLU A 462 -8.36 -30.83 9.63
N HIS A 463 -8.02 -31.22 10.85
CA HIS A 463 -6.82 -31.99 11.15
C HIS A 463 -7.13 -33.49 11.12
N ILE A 464 -6.51 -34.22 10.19
CA ILE A 464 -6.75 -35.66 10.04
C ILE A 464 -6.28 -36.38 11.32
N PHE A 465 -5.01 -36.19 11.68
CA PHE A 465 -4.50 -36.42 13.04
C PHE A 465 -4.79 -35.17 13.88
N PRO A 466 -5.66 -35.24 14.90
CA PRO A 466 -6.11 -34.07 15.64
C PRO A 466 -4.98 -33.40 16.44
N GLN A 467 -5.10 -32.08 16.69
CA GLN A 467 -4.18 -31.36 17.59
C GLN A 467 -4.25 -31.89 19.04
N ASN A 468 -5.46 -32.29 19.46
CA ASN A 468 -5.72 -32.91 20.77
C ASN A 468 -6.23 -34.35 20.56
N PRO A 469 -5.37 -35.29 20.16
CA PRO A 469 -5.80 -36.64 19.80
C PRO A 469 -6.37 -37.38 21.02
N ASP A 470 -7.47 -38.12 20.80
CA ASP A 470 -8.05 -39.04 21.79
C ASP A 470 -7.00 -40.08 22.27
N VAL A 471 -7.14 -40.58 23.49
CA VAL A 471 -6.31 -41.67 24.05
C VAL A 471 -6.27 -42.89 23.12
N LYS A 472 -7.36 -43.17 22.38
CA LYS A 472 -7.42 -44.24 21.38
C LYS A 472 -6.34 -44.15 20.29
N TRP A 473 -5.89 -42.95 19.93
CA TRP A 473 -4.81 -42.79 18.94
C TRP A 473 -3.48 -43.40 19.39
N LYS A 474 -3.19 -43.39 20.70
CA LYS A 474 -2.00 -44.05 21.27
C LYS A 474 -2.06 -45.58 21.20
N GLN A 475 -3.25 -46.14 20.96
CA GLN A 475 -3.45 -47.59 20.81
C GLN A 475 -3.33 -48.02 19.34
N GLU A 476 -3.61 -47.11 18.38
CA GLU A 476 -3.50 -47.40 16.94
C GLU A 476 -2.09 -47.19 16.37
N LEU A 477 -1.29 -46.33 16.99
CA LEU A 477 0.06 -45.98 16.54
C LEU A 477 1.11 -46.44 17.55
N ALA A 478 2.30 -46.78 17.05
CA ALA A 478 3.45 -46.98 17.92
C ALA A 478 3.80 -45.68 18.66
N ASN A 479 4.32 -45.77 19.89
CA ASN A 479 4.49 -44.58 20.75
C ASN A 479 5.48 -43.55 20.15
N ASP A 480 6.54 -44.02 19.50
CA ASP A 480 7.51 -43.20 18.76
C ASP A 480 6.86 -42.52 17.54
N GLU A 481 6.05 -43.25 16.78
CA GLU A 481 5.32 -42.72 15.64
C GLU A 481 4.28 -41.66 16.06
N PHE A 482 3.54 -41.91 17.14
CA PHE A 482 2.58 -40.97 17.71
C PHE A 482 3.25 -39.65 18.11
N VAL A 483 4.37 -39.71 18.85
CA VAL A 483 5.12 -38.53 19.27
C VAL A 483 5.66 -37.78 18.05
N TYR A 484 6.23 -38.49 17.09
CA TYR A 484 6.78 -37.89 15.87
C TYR A 484 5.72 -37.14 15.06
N ILE A 485 4.55 -37.75 14.83
CA ILE A 485 3.43 -37.10 14.11
C ILE A 485 2.97 -35.86 14.88
N LYS A 486 2.76 -36.00 16.20
CA LYS A 486 2.27 -34.93 17.05
C LYS A 486 3.19 -33.71 17.02
N GLU A 487 4.50 -33.90 17.13
CA GLU A 487 5.47 -32.83 17.22
C GLU A 487 5.85 -32.22 15.87
N ASN A 488 5.90 -33.01 14.79
CA ASN A 488 6.48 -32.56 13.52
C ASN A 488 5.48 -32.46 12.36
N LEU A 489 4.38 -33.22 12.39
CA LEU A 489 3.51 -33.39 11.23
C LEU A 489 2.09 -32.83 11.41
N THR A 490 1.66 -32.57 12.65
CA THR A 490 0.29 -32.12 12.98
C THR A 490 -0.19 -30.95 12.11
N ASN A 491 0.66 -29.94 11.91
CA ASN A 491 0.27 -28.73 11.18
C ASN A 491 0.78 -28.69 9.72
N THR A 492 1.31 -29.80 9.21
CA THR A 492 1.84 -29.88 7.84
C THR A 492 0.74 -30.05 6.81
N ILE A 493 1.00 -29.69 5.56
CA ILE A 493 0.02 -29.76 4.46
C ILE A 493 -0.64 -31.16 4.32
N SER A 494 0.11 -32.22 4.61
CA SER A 494 -0.38 -33.59 4.49
C SER A 494 -1.38 -33.97 5.58
N ASN A 495 -1.34 -33.33 6.75
CA ASN A 495 -2.28 -33.61 7.83
C ASN A 495 -3.51 -32.70 7.82
N LEU A 496 -3.55 -31.74 6.90
CA LEU A 496 -4.66 -30.79 6.76
C LEU A 496 -5.57 -31.20 5.60
N THR A 497 -6.86 -30.93 5.79
CA THR A 497 -7.87 -31.06 4.74
C THR A 497 -9.01 -30.06 4.94
N LEU A 498 -9.94 -30.00 4.00
CA LEU A 498 -11.17 -29.22 4.10
C LEU A 498 -12.33 -30.13 4.53
N SER A 499 -13.19 -29.67 5.43
CA SER A 499 -14.36 -30.43 5.88
C SER A 499 -15.53 -29.53 6.26
N GLY A 500 -16.72 -29.91 5.80
CA GLY A 500 -18.00 -29.36 6.26
C GLY A 500 -18.48 -29.91 7.60
N ASN A 501 -17.82 -30.95 8.12
CA ASN A 501 -18.25 -31.72 9.28
C ASN A 501 -17.19 -31.79 10.38
N ASN A 502 -16.24 -30.85 10.42
CA ASN A 502 -15.13 -30.81 11.39
C ASN A 502 -15.64 -31.02 12.83
N GLY A 503 -16.68 -30.30 13.25
CA GLY A 503 -17.27 -30.46 14.60
C GLY A 503 -17.77 -31.89 14.91
N LYS A 504 -18.25 -32.64 13.91
CA LYS A 504 -18.64 -34.05 14.07
C LYS A 504 -17.44 -35.00 14.07
N LEU A 505 -16.43 -34.74 13.26
CA LEU A 505 -15.21 -35.57 13.18
C LEU A 505 -14.38 -35.44 14.47
N GLY A 506 -14.10 -34.21 14.89
CA GLY A 506 -13.43 -33.89 16.15
C GLY A 506 -12.11 -34.64 16.36
N ASN A 507 -11.91 -35.17 17.57
CA ASN A 507 -10.65 -35.83 17.95
C ASN A 507 -10.64 -37.36 17.74
N LYS A 508 -11.64 -37.89 17.02
CA LYS A 508 -11.81 -39.34 16.78
C LYS A 508 -10.62 -39.94 16.02
N ILE A 509 -10.45 -41.25 16.13
CA ILE A 509 -9.45 -42.00 15.37
C ILE A 509 -9.77 -41.98 13.87
N PHE A 510 -8.76 -42.18 13.04
CA PHE A 510 -8.89 -42.03 11.59
C PHE A 510 -10.01 -42.90 10.99
N LYS A 511 -10.11 -44.17 11.42
CA LYS A 511 -11.14 -45.08 10.90
C LYS A 511 -12.56 -44.59 11.23
N GLU A 512 -12.77 -44.08 12.44
CA GLU A 512 -14.05 -43.47 12.84
C GLU A 512 -14.35 -42.21 12.02
N LYS A 513 -13.34 -41.36 11.74
CA LYS A 513 -13.49 -40.17 10.88
C LYS A 513 -13.79 -40.54 9.42
N ARG A 514 -13.14 -41.59 8.90
CA ARG A 514 -13.30 -42.04 7.52
C ARG A 514 -14.67 -42.64 7.25
N ASP A 515 -15.13 -43.52 8.15
CA ASP A 515 -16.32 -44.36 7.98
C ASP A 515 -17.60 -43.75 8.61
N MET A 516 -17.54 -42.51 9.12
CA MET A 516 -18.70 -41.85 9.73
C MET A 516 -19.81 -41.61 8.70
N LYS A 517 -21.01 -42.12 8.99
CA LYS A 517 -22.19 -41.88 8.16
C LYS A 517 -22.53 -40.39 8.09
N ASP A 518 -22.87 -39.90 6.90
CA ASP A 518 -23.28 -38.52 6.59
C ASP A 518 -22.21 -37.44 6.82
N ALA A 519 -21.00 -37.81 7.24
CA ALA A 519 -19.96 -36.86 7.66
C ALA A 519 -18.51 -37.29 7.40
N GLY A 520 -18.26 -38.56 7.12
CA GLY A 520 -16.92 -39.12 7.02
C GLY A 520 -16.24 -38.87 5.68
N TYR A 521 -14.92 -39.10 5.64
CA TYR A 521 -14.11 -38.85 4.44
C TYR A 521 -14.57 -39.64 3.21
N LYS A 522 -15.17 -40.84 3.39
CA LYS A 522 -15.73 -41.64 2.30
C LYS A 522 -16.92 -41.00 1.58
N GLU A 523 -17.68 -40.16 2.28
CA GLU A 523 -18.86 -39.50 1.72
C GLU A 523 -18.59 -38.05 1.30
N SER A 524 -17.38 -37.55 1.60
CA SER A 524 -16.96 -36.20 1.21
C SER A 524 -16.84 -36.06 -0.31
N ARG A 525 -17.39 -34.96 -0.84
CA ARG A 525 -17.28 -34.58 -2.26
C ARG A 525 -16.02 -33.78 -2.60
N LEU A 526 -15.27 -33.35 -1.58
CA LEU A 526 -14.07 -32.54 -1.74
C LEU A 526 -12.89 -33.38 -2.27
N TRP A 527 -12.18 -32.85 -3.25
CA TRP A 527 -11.01 -33.47 -3.87
C TRP A 527 -9.92 -33.79 -2.85
N LEU A 528 -9.68 -32.88 -1.90
CA LEU A 528 -8.69 -33.06 -0.82
C LEU A 528 -8.98 -34.28 0.08
N ASN A 529 -10.21 -34.79 0.09
CA ASN A 529 -10.62 -35.95 0.89
C ASN A 529 -10.68 -37.27 0.09
N LYS A 530 -10.54 -37.23 -1.24
CA LYS A 530 -10.77 -38.39 -2.13
C LYS A 530 -9.85 -39.58 -1.84
N ASP A 531 -8.60 -39.33 -1.46
CA ASP A 531 -7.65 -40.35 -1.05
C ASP A 531 -7.86 -40.86 0.37
N LEU A 532 -8.34 -39.98 1.27
CA LEU A 532 -8.58 -40.33 2.68
C LEU A 532 -9.63 -41.43 2.81
N ALA A 533 -10.56 -41.51 1.84
CA ALA A 533 -11.51 -42.61 1.71
C ALA A 533 -10.85 -44.00 1.55
N ASN A 534 -9.62 -44.06 1.03
CA ASN A 534 -8.94 -45.29 0.63
C ASN A 534 -7.87 -45.77 1.61
N TYR A 535 -7.45 -44.96 2.58
CA TYR A 535 -6.51 -45.41 3.62
C TYR A 535 -7.25 -46.17 4.72
N ASP A 536 -6.62 -47.20 5.30
CA ASP A 536 -7.17 -47.98 6.43
C ASP A 536 -6.73 -47.50 7.81
N LYS A 537 -5.60 -46.81 7.87
CA LYS A 537 -5.01 -46.22 9.06
C LYS A 537 -4.38 -44.87 8.71
N TRP A 538 -3.96 -44.13 9.72
CA TRP A 538 -3.29 -42.84 9.53
C TRP A 538 -1.99 -42.78 10.33
N GLY A 539 -0.93 -43.30 9.74
CA GLY A 539 0.43 -43.23 10.26
C GLY A 539 1.37 -42.44 9.35
N LYS A 540 2.66 -42.50 9.63
CA LYS A 540 3.72 -41.82 8.89
C LYS A 540 3.72 -42.17 7.41
N THR A 541 3.52 -43.46 7.09
CA THR A 541 3.52 -43.95 5.70
C THR A 541 2.39 -43.33 4.88
N GLU A 542 1.19 -43.21 5.44
CA GLU A 542 0.05 -42.61 4.75
C GLU A 542 0.20 -41.09 4.59
N ILE A 543 0.78 -40.41 5.59
CA ILE A 543 1.12 -38.98 5.53
C ILE A 543 2.14 -38.71 4.41
N GLU A 544 3.18 -39.55 4.28
CA GLU A 544 4.19 -39.44 3.23
C GLU A 544 3.59 -39.69 1.83
N LYS A 545 2.76 -40.73 1.66
CA LYS A 545 2.06 -40.99 0.39
C LYS A 545 1.14 -39.84 -0.02
N ARG A 546 0.43 -39.26 0.95
CA ARG A 546 -0.40 -38.07 0.70
C ARG A 546 0.47 -36.88 0.32
N PHE A 547 1.60 -36.68 1.00
CA PHE A 547 2.54 -35.61 0.66
C PHE A 547 2.98 -35.68 -0.79
N GLU A 548 3.40 -36.85 -1.28
CA GLU A 548 3.83 -37.04 -2.67
C GLU A 548 2.74 -36.67 -3.68
N ARG A 549 1.47 -36.96 -3.38
CA ARG A 549 0.35 -36.57 -4.24
C ARG A 549 0.12 -35.06 -4.21
N LEU A 550 0.10 -34.47 -3.01
CA LEU A 550 -0.15 -33.04 -2.84
C LEU A 550 0.98 -32.20 -3.42
N SER A 551 2.24 -32.65 -3.29
CA SER A 551 3.41 -31.95 -3.83
C SER A 551 3.42 -31.95 -5.37
N LYS A 552 3.09 -33.07 -6.02
CA LYS A 552 2.93 -33.12 -7.49
C LYS A 552 1.90 -32.09 -7.96
N ARG A 553 0.73 -32.08 -7.32
CA ARG A 553 -0.33 -31.12 -7.65
C ARG A 553 0.06 -29.68 -7.33
N PHE A 554 0.79 -29.44 -6.25
CA PHE A 554 1.34 -28.13 -5.92
C PHE A 554 2.21 -27.61 -7.07
N LEU A 555 3.12 -28.43 -7.59
CA LEU A 555 4.01 -28.05 -8.69
C LEU A 555 3.26 -27.78 -9.99
N GLU A 556 2.12 -28.43 -10.24
CA GLU A 556 1.25 -28.12 -11.38
C GLU A 556 0.54 -26.76 -11.25
N ILE A 557 0.24 -26.31 -10.03
CA ILE A 557 -0.48 -25.05 -9.78
C ILE A 557 0.49 -23.87 -9.78
N TRP A 558 1.61 -24.01 -9.06
CA TRP A 558 2.66 -23.02 -8.96
C TRP A 558 3.86 -23.55 -9.74
N LYS A 559 3.81 -23.43 -11.07
CA LYS A 559 4.80 -24.01 -11.98
C LYS A 559 6.11 -23.25 -11.96
N PHE A 560 7.21 -23.99 -12.09
CA PHE A 560 8.47 -23.46 -12.60
C PHE A 560 8.39 -23.53 -14.14
N PRO A 561 8.74 -22.46 -14.87
CA PRO A 561 8.55 -22.43 -16.31
C PRO A 561 9.59 -23.32 -17.02
N GLU A 562 9.15 -24.09 -18.01
CA GLU A 562 10.05 -24.85 -18.89
C GLU A 562 10.46 -23.98 -20.08
N ILE A 563 11.66 -23.39 -20.00
CA ILE A 563 12.15 -22.47 -21.04
C ILE A 563 13.07 -23.25 -22.00
N LYS A 564 12.62 -23.41 -23.25
CA LYS A 564 13.25 -24.30 -24.27
C LYS A 564 14.72 -23.96 -24.59
N ASN A 565 15.16 -22.73 -24.33
CA ASN A 565 16.53 -22.26 -24.56
C ASN A 565 17.25 -21.82 -23.28
N TYR A 566 16.67 -22.05 -22.10
CA TYR A 566 17.40 -21.89 -20.85
C TYR A 566 18.28 -23.13 -20.67
N VAL A 567 19.39 -23.15 -21.40
CA VAL A 567 20.54 -23.93 -20.96
C VAL A 567 21.05 -23.15 -19.76
N GLU A 568 20.92 -23.74 -18.57
CA GLU A 568 21.77 -23.35 -17.45
C GLU A 568 23.19 -23.55 -17.99
N ASP A 569 23.80 -22.49 -18.54
CA ASP A 569 25.10 -22.52 -19.23
C ASP A 569 26.15 -22.80 -18.15
N THR A 570 26.17 -24.05 -17.72
CA THR A 570 27.05 -24.62 -16.73
C THR A 570 28.37 -24.89 -17.41
N ASN A 571 28.93 -23.87 -18.05
CA ASN A 571 30.37 -23.75 -18.26
C ASN A 571 31.11 -23.64 -16.92
N GLY A 572 30.57 -24.15 -15.80
CA GLY A 572 31.05 -23.95 -14.43
C GLY A 572 30.77 -22.54 -13.85
N GLU A 573 30.06 -21.69 -14.59
CA GLU A 573 29.65 -20.35 -14.15
C GLU A 573 28.50 -20.46 -13.15
N ILE A 574 28.70 -19.93 -11.95
CA ILE A 574 27.72 -19.96 -10.86
C ILE A 574 27.62 -18.58 -10.24
N ASN A 575 26.42 -18.14 -9.89
CA ASN A 575 26.27 -16.91 -9.12
C ASN A 575 26.98 -17.05 -7.77
N ILE A 576 27.65 -16.00 -7.30
CA ILE A 576 28.41 -16.05 -6.03
C ILE A 576 27.53 -16.47 -4.84
N PHE A 577 26.23 -16.13 -4.84
CA PHE A 577 25.31 -16.49 -3.76
C PHE A 577 25.01 -17.98 -3.71
N ASP A 578 24.98 -18.62 -4.87
CA ASP A 578 24.74 -20.06 -5.04
C ASP A 578 26.05 -20.87 -5.07
N ALA A 579 27.20 -20.19 -5.03
CA ALA A 579 28.50 -20.82 -5.01
C ALA A 579 28.86 -21.45 -3.66
N GLU A 580 29.47 -22.64 -3.71
CA GLU A 580 30.13 -23.25 -2.55
C GLU A 580 31.23 -22.35 -1.99
N GLU A 581 31.59 -22.55 -0.72
CA GLU A 581 32.68 -21.82 -0.09
C GLU A 581 33.99 -21.98 -0.89
N PRO A 582 34.81 -20.92 -1.04
CA PRO A 582 36.03 -20.94 -1.86
C PRO A 582 37.20 -21.69 -1.19
N LYS A 583 36.92 -22.63 -0.28
CA LYS A 583 37.94 -23.36 0.47
C LYS A 583 38.63 -24.36 -0.47
N HIS A 584 39.94 -24.21 -0.63
CA HIS A 584 40.78 -24.98 -1.58
C HIS A 584 40.46 -24.81 -3.07
N LYS A 585 39.50 -23.97 -3.44
CA LYS A 585 39.15 -23.68 -4.84
C LYS A 585 39.84 -22.43 -5.37
N LYS A 586 40.23 -22.43 -6.64
CA LYS A 586 40.73 -21.24 -7.36
C LYS A 586 39.69 -20.76 -8.36
N LEU A 587 39.60 -19.44 -8.54
CA LEU A 587 38.74 -18.87 -9.58
C LEU A 587 39.45 -18.98 -10.94
N GLU A 588 38.67 -19.24 -11.99
CA GLU A 588 39.12 -19.10 -13.37
C GLU A 588 38.92 -17.66 -13.84
N TYR A 589 37.71 -17.13 -13.65
CA TYR A 589 37.34 -15.73 -13.83
C TYR A 589 36.06 -15.41 -13.03
N ALA A 590 35.69 -14.14 -13.01
CA ALA A 590 34.39 -13.68 -12.56
C ALA A 590 33.75 -12.80 -13.64
N ILE A 591 32.43 -12.66 -13.64
CA ILE A 591 31.68 -11.73 -14.48
C ILE A 591 30.94 -10.82 -13.52
N PHE A 592 31.18 -9.51 -13.62
CA PHE A 592 30.49 -8.50 -12.81
C PHE A 592 29.84 -7.46 -13.73
N PHE A 593 28.53 -7.23 -13.61
CA PHE A 593 27.75 -6.36 -14.52
C PHE A 593 27.99 -6.68 -16.02
N ASN A 594 27.94 -7.96 -16.37
CA ASN A 594 28.27 -8.48 -17.72
C ASN A 594 29.70 -8.18 -18.22
N GLN A 595 30.61 -7.72 -17.36
CA GLN A 595 32.01 -7.54 -17.70
C GLN A 595 32.84 -8.70 -17.16
N LYS A 596 33.57 -9.39 -18.05
CA LYS A 596 34.44 -10.50 -17.67
C LYS A 596 35.71 -9.97 -16.99
N LEU A 597 35.86 -10.30 -15.71
CA LEU A 597 37.01 -10.04 -14.87
C LEU A 597 37.95 -11.27 -14.87
N ASN A 598 39.12 -11.15 -15.50
CA ASN A 598 40.14 -12.21 -15.50
C ASN A 598 40.87 -12.29 -14.15
N ILE A 599 40.14 -12.71 -13.11
CA ILE A 599 40.61 -12.73 -11.72
C ILE A 599 40.61 -14.17 -11.20
N THR A 600 41.80 -14.65 -10.81
CA THR A 600 41.99 -16.01 -10.28
C THR A 600 42.04 -16.10 -8.75
N GLN A 601 42.13 -14.94 -8.07
CA GLN A 601 42.29 -14.85 -6.62
C GLN A 601 41.08 -14.17 -5.97
N VAL A 602 40.52 -14.81 -4.94
CA VAL A 602 39.39 -14.25 -4.15
C VAL A 602 39.72 -12.89 -3.54
N SER A 603 40.98 -12.63 -3.16
CA SER A 603 41.41 -11.31 -2.65
C SER A 603 41.27 -10.20 -3.68
N LYS A 604 41.56 -10.49 -4.95
CA LYS A 604 41.40 -9.53 -6.05
C LYS A 604 39.94 -9.34 -6.41
N LEU A 605 39.15 -10.42 -6.39
CA LEU A 605 37.70 -10.35 -6.61
C LEU A 605 37.03 -9.45 -5.56
N TYR A 606 37.36 -9.66 -4.29
CA TYR A 606 36.88 -8.83 -3.19
C TYR A 606 37.20 -7.35 -3.40
N PHE A 607 38.44 -7.02 -3.75
CA PHE A 607 38.82 -5.64 -4.02
C PHE A 607 38.07 -5.03 -5.20
N GLU A 608 38.03 -5.70 -6.35
CA GLU A 608 37.43 -5.16 -7.56
C GLU A 608 35.92 -4.93 -7.41
N VAL A 609 35.20 -5.88 -6.78
CA VAL A 609 33.76 -5.73 -6.53
C VAL A 609 33.49 -4.57 -5.57
N ILE A 610 34.20 -4.51 -4.44
CA ILE A 610 33.99 -3.43 -3.46
C ILE A 610 34.38 -2.06 -4.05
N ARG A 611 35.45 -1.97 -4.84
CA ARG A 611 35.84 -0.73 -5.52
C ARG A 611 34.76 -0.26 -6.49
N GLN A 612 34.28 -1.14 -7.37
CA GLN A 612 33.25 -0.77 -8.35
C GLN A 612 31.92 -0.37 -7.67
N LEU A 613 31.52 -1.05 -6.59
CA LEU A 613 30.36 -0.64 -5.81
C LEU A 613 30.56 0.73 -5.16
N PHE A 614 31.77 1.00 -4.63
CA PHE A 614 32.12 2.30 -4.04
C PHE A 614 32.09 3.41 -5.09
N ASP A 615 32.60 3.17 -6.29
CA ASP A 615 32.58 4.15 -7.38
C ASP A 615 31.14 4.43 -7.87
N LEU A 616 30.26 3.42 -7.84
CA LEU A 616 28.88 3.54 -8.29
C LEU A 616 28.01 4.35 -7.31
N GLN A 617 28.06 4.03 -6.01
CA GLN A 617 27.27 4.73 -4.99
C GLN A 617 28.01 4.79 -3.65
N PRO A 618 28.98 5.73 -3.50
CA PRO A 618 29.79 5.84 -2.29
C PRO A 618 28.96 6.02 -1.01
N GLU A 619 27.82 6.72 -1.11
CA GLU A 619 26.93 7.01 0.01
C GLU A 619 26.48 5.75 0.76
N THR A 620 26.21 4.65 0.04
CA THR A 620 25.72 3.40 0.65
C THR A 620 26.71 2.81 1.64
N PHE A 621 28.03 3.05 1.47
CA PHE A 621 29.04 2.62 2.45
C PHE A 621 28.91 3.35 3.79
N PHE A 622 28.41 4.59 3.79
CA PHE A 622 28.31 5.43 4.99
C PHE A 622 26.91 5.43 5.60
N THR A 623 25.87 5.10 4.83
CA THR A 623 24.49 5.04 5.31
C THR A 623 24.07 3.65 5.79
N THR A 624 24.96 2.65 5.73
CA THR A 624 24.70 1.26 6.14
C THR A 624 25.83 0.72 7.03
N ASP A 625 25.72 -0.53 7.49
CA ASP A 625 26.76 -1.22 8.27
C ASP A 625 27.99 -1.63 7.42
N LEU A 626 28.00 -1.31 6.13
CA LEU A 626 29.02 -1.79 5.19
C LEU A 626 30.41 -1.25 5.55
N ALA A 627 30.55 0.04 5.86
CA ALA A 627 31.84 0.63 6.27
C ALA A 627 32.42 -0.05 7.52
N GLU A 628 31.58 -0.39 8.50
CA GLU A 628 32.01 -1.10 9.69
C GLU A 628 32.45 -2.53 9.35
N ARG A 629 31.66 -3.25 8.55
CA ARG A 629 31.95 -4.65 8.17
C ARG A 629 33.24 -4.82 7.38
N ILE A 630 33.58 -3.89 6.49
CA ILE A 630 34.82 -3.94 5.71
C ILE A 630 36.00 -3.19 6.36
N SER A 631 35.78 -2.62 7.55
CA SER A 631 36.74 -1.75 8.25
C SER A 631 37.24 -0.61 7.35
N LEU A 632 36.30 0.18 6.81
CA LEU A 632 36.61 1.32 5.95
C LEU A 632 37.20 2.47 6.80
N THR A 633 38.38 2.97 6.44
CA THR A 633 39.06 4.09 7.12
C THR A 633 39.64 5.10 6.13
N LYS A 634 39.95 6.30 6.63
CA LYS A 634 40.80 7.28 5.95
C LYS A 634 42.27 7.21 6.38
N LYS A 635 42.59 6.43 7.43
CA LYS A 635 43.91 6.34 8.05
C LYS A 635 44.40 4.90 8.02
N PRO A 636 45.31 4.51 7.12
CA PRO A 636 45.75 3.13 6.94
C PRO A 636 46.50 2.49 8.14
N GLY A 637 46.64 3.20 9.27
CA GLY A 637 47.25 2.72 10.53
C GLY A 637 46.32 2.74 11.75
N GLU A 638 45.01 2.87 11.54
CA GLU A 638 44.02 2.88 12.63
C GLU A 638 43.83 1.49 13.26
N LYS A 639 43.50 1.44 14.56
CA LYS A 639 43.28 0.16 15.27
C LYS A 639 42.10 -0.59 14.62
N GLY A 640 42.38 -1.77 14.06
CA GLY A 640 41.37 -2.63 13.43
C GLY A 640 41.70 -3.06 12.00
N ILE A 641 42.74 -2.49 11.37
CA ILE A 641 43.18 -2.85 10.01
C ILE A 641 44.61 -3.40 10.06
N ARG A 642 44.77 -4.66 9.69
CA ARG A 642 46.03 -5.41 9.65
C ARG A 642 46.70 -5.29 8.28
N ARG A 643 45.93 -5.19 7.19
CA ARG A 643 46.45 -4.96 5.84
C ARG A 643 45.56 -3.97 5.09
N PRO A 644 45.92 -2.67 5.03
CA PRO A 644 45.14 -1.68 4.32
C PRO A 644 45.21 -1.90 2.80
N ILE A 645 44.06 -1.90 2.13
CA ILE A 645 43.92 -1.87 0.67
C ILE A 645 43.24 -0.56 0.29
N ALA A 646 43.87 0.26 -0.55
CA ALA A 646 43.33 1.54 -1.00
C ALA A 646 42.19 1.33 -2.01
N LEU A 647 40.99 1.80 -1.69
CA LEU A 647 39.87 1.87 -2.64
C LEU A 647 40.03 3.06 -3.59
N ASN A 648 40.51 4.19 -3.05
CA ASN A 648 40.92 5.39 -3.79
C ASN A 648 42.02 6.14 -3.00
N GLU A 649 42.31 7.39 -3.37
CA GLU A 649 43.35 8.20 -2.71
C GLU A 649 43.06 8.52 -1.22
N ILE A 650 41.80 8.38 -0.79
CA ILE A 650 41.32 8.83 0.53
C ILE A 650 40.94 7.64 1.42
N TYR A 651 40.35 6.59 0.85
CA TYR A 651 39.71 5.51 1.60
C TYR A 651 40.44 4.17 1.45
N PHE A 652 40.58 3.47 2.58
CA PHE A 652 41.24 2.17 2.69
C PHE A 652 40.31 1.17 3.38
N MET A 653 40.39 -0.10 3.01
CA MET A 653 39.66 -1.20 3.63
C MET A 653 40.59 -2.30 4.14
N GLU A 654 40.11 -3.17 5.03
CA GLU A 654 40.87 -4.33 5.49
C GLU A 654 40.98 -5.41 4.40
N GLY A 655 42.21 -5.84 4.14
CA GLY A 655 42.55 -6.89 3.17
C GLY A 655 42.91 -8.24 3.79
N ASN A 656 43.27 -8.27 5.07
CA ASN A 656 43.69 -9.48 5.79
C ASN A 656 42.50 -10.25 6.36
N ILE A 657 41.62 -10.67 5.44
CA ILE A 657 40.43 -11.47 5.70
C ILE A 657 40.61 -12.80 4.98
N ASP A 658 40.14 -13.90 5.58
CA ASP A 658 40.11 -15.19 4.93
C ASP A 658 39.15 -15.20 3.73
N ASN A 659 39.26 -16.20 2.85
CA ASN A 659 38.46 -16.21 1.62
C ASN A 659 36.95 -16.36 1.88
N ILE A 660 36.56 -17.04 2.95
CA ILE A 660 35.15 -17.17 3.38
C ILE A 660 34.65 -15.79 3.83
N GLY A 661 35.36 -15.13 4.75
CA GLY A 661 35.00 -13.80 5.21
C GLY A 661 34.99 -12.72 4.11
N LYS A 662 35.77 -12.90 3.03
CA LYS A 662 35.70 -12.06 1.83
C LYS A 662 34.42 -12.32 1.03
N PHE A 663 34.07 -13.58 0.77
CA PHE A 663 32.82 -13.93 0.09
C PHE A 663 31.60 -13.39 0.84
N GLU A 664 31.55 -13.56 2.16
CA GLU A 664 30.45 -13.05 2.99
C GLU A 664 30.31 -11.52 2.89
N ARG A 665 31.41 -10.79 2.87
CA ARG A 665 31.38 -9.32 2.70
C ARG A 665 30.97 -8.90 1.31
N ILE A 666 31.38 -9.63 0.27
CA ILE A 666 30.91 -9.38 -1.11
C ILE A 666 29.40 -9.61 -1.19
N LYS A 667 28.91 -10.77 -0.70
CA LYS A 667 27.48 -11.09 -0.69
C LYS A 667 26.67 -10.03 0.07
N HIS A 668 27.15 -9.61 1.24
CA HIS A 668 26.53 -8.54 2.02
C HIS A 668 26.47 -7.22 1.26
N ALA A 669 27.60 -6.81 0.65
CA ALA A 669 27.66 -5.60 -0.16
C ALA A 669 26.66 -5.67 -1.35
N LEU A 670 26.68 -6.76 -2.12
CA LEU A 670 25.75 -6.93 -3.25
C LEU A 670 24.29 -6.92 -2.81
N THR A 671 23.97 -7.49 -1.64
CA THR A 671 22.62 -7.49 -1.07
C THR A 671 22.15 -6.07 -0.72
N LEU A 672 23.01 -5.25 -0.11
CA LEU A 672 22.68 -3.86 0.24
C LEU A 672 22.37 -3.03 -1.02
N TYR A 673 23.09 -3.29 -2.11
CA TYR A 673 22.86 -2.61 -3.38
C TYR A 673 21.67 -3.21 -4.15
N GLY A 674 21.33 -4.49 -3.92
CA GLY A 674 20.33 -5.22 -4.69
C GLY A 674 20.86 -5.78 -6.01
N PHE A 675 22.16 -6.10 -6.04
CA PHE A 675 22.91 -6.61 -7.19
C PHE A 675 23.32 -8.07 -7.00
N GLU A 676 22.47 -8.87 -6.37
CA GLU A 676 22.76 -10.28 -6.10
C GLU A 676 23.02 -11.08 -7.38
N ASP A 677 22.37 -10.72 -8.49
CA ASP A 677 22.50 -11.39 -9.80
C ASP A 677 23.72 -10.94 -10.61
N GLU A 678 24.35 -9.84 -10.21
CA GLU A 678 25.33 -9.16 -11.07
C GLU A 678 26.71 -9.80 -10.99
N LEU A 679 26.96 -10.69 -10.01
CA LEU A 679 28.26 -11.34 -9.81
C LEU A 679 28.19 -12.87 -10.01
N ILE A 680 28.72 -13.29 -11.14
CA ILE A 680 28.92 -14.70 -11.50
C ILE A 680 30.41 -15.02 -11.35
N ILE A 681 30.72 -16.20 -10.84
CA ILE A 681 32.07 -16.70 -10.70
C ILE A 681 32.20 -18.06 -11.37
N LYS A 682 33.40 -18.37 -11.87
CA LYS A 682 33.74 -19.72 -12.31
C LYS A 682 34.93 -20.21 -11.52
N TYR A 683 34.82 -21.41 -10.95
CA TYR A 683 35.98 -22.10 -10.37
C TYR A 683 36.78 -22.79 -11.48
N LEU A 684 38.11 -22.78 -11.32
CA LEU A 684 39.00 -23.57 -12.16
C LEU A 684 38.68 -25.05 -11.94
N GLU A 685 38.41 -25.81 -12.99
CA GLU A 685 38.21 -27.26 -12.87
C GLU A 685 39.49 -27.92 -12.33
N GLU A 686 39.35 -28.70 -11.25
CA GLU A 686 40.43 -29.58 -10.80
C GLU A 686 40.54 -30.73 -11.80
N ASN A 687 41.59 -30.72 -12.63
CA ASN A 687 42.00 -31.92 -13.36
C ASN A 687 42.25 -33.02 -12.32
N LYS A 688 41.37 -34.03 -12.28
CA LYS A 688 41.50 -35.22 -11.44
C LYS A 688 42.79 -35.98 -11.74
#